data_AF-A0A1G9N5H9-F1
#
_entry.id   AF-A0A1G9N5H9-F1
#
_cell.length_a   1.000
_cell.length_b   1.000
_cell.length_c   1.000
_cell.angle_alpha   90.00
_cell.angle_beta   90.00
_cell.angle_gamma   90.00
#
_symmetry.space_group_name_H-M   'P 1'
#
loop_
_entity.id
_entity.type
_entity.pdbx_description
1 polymer ?
#
loop_
_entity_poly.entity_id
_entity_poly.type
_entity_poly.pdbx_seq_one_letter_code
_entity_poly.pdbx_strand_id
1 'polypeptide(L)'
;MPSPRPPHLRRRDLLVGGLAGLAVTAAAAESTRSVWDAATGASFPEPPRTGPVHLQIGAHADDCLYFVNPRVARLLDDGADLCTVVLTAGEADGRNTWDTAAPVDYAGYAAARGNGLRRAYARMALGDPDAPWDRRRATLDSGQDVELCVLRDRPGVHLVLCSLWTNLGRVTGEFTRLLALWEGRLDAAAVLAPADSPLTSESTVDRATVRASLVELLERYAPVAVNTLDPDPDPVAGERLGAEQDGFSDHIDHTAAALFAWDAVTAWGGAKAVESWRGYYNRRWPGNLGPADLDAKGAALDAYAWADGGGCGHAAGCGDRLIVGPGAGTTYGHATHPRYTQAVAAVDRDGEILPAAVRGDRAAILRGGAWEDLGGPPLLPALTRAGNRLYAIGPGFTRDPAGHVRDLHCLDLDTGEWTDLGNPAGTGGPARTVGQPAAADDGTTAVACLRHPDGGLAVRTRTGTAWSAWTHLDGPPVHEAPAAYGAAGAFTIVAATPGNTAAWEGDGTSWTRRDLDLPGPDGAVHIPASAVTAAQGPDGRAVIASRAAGSSDVVLHYGQGETWTGTVVPLEGGLLAPALAIGPDGALAVACDDGSGAPAVLVLALADLDHGGPYTLLSRPWTRGDVTVLKRPAAAFGSDGTLRLWALAADGELWTAQAGPGAPPPVGWAPAA
;
A
#
# COMPACT_ATOMS: atom_id res chain seq x y z
N MET A 1 81.55 30.04 31.20
CA MET A 1 80.79 28.96 30.53
C MET A 1 79.73 28.44 31.50
N PRO A 2 78.44 28.41 31.12
CA PRO A 2 77.35 28.05 32.02
C PRO A 2 77.00 26.55 31.96
N SER A 3 76.54 26.01 33.09
CA SER A 3 76.09 24.62 33.28
C SER A 3 74.75 24.33 32.57
N PRO A 4 74.50 23.08 32.12
CA PRO A 4 73.26 22.72 31.43
C PRO A 4 72.09 22.54 32.41
N ARG A 5 70.90 23.03 32.03
CA ARG A 5 69.62 22.82 32.73
C ARG A 5 69.02 21.46 32.36
N PRO A 6 68.30 20.78 33.27
CA PRO A 6 67.56 19.56 32.96
C PRO A 6 66.24 19.89 32.22
N PRO A 7 65.73 18.98 31.38
CA PRO A 7 64.47 19.18 30.66
C PRO A 7 63.27 19.02 31.61
N HIS A 8 62.39 20.03 31.63
CA HIS A 8 61.07 19.95 32.23
C HIS A 8 60.10 19.26 31.26
N LEU A 9 59.65 18.05 31.58
CA LEU A 9 58.49 17.42 30.96
C LEU A 9 57.22 18.17 31.40
N ARG A 10 56.43 18.66 30.45
CA ARG A 10 55.18 19.38 30.72
C ARG A 10 54.06 18.38 31.01
N ARG A 11 53.32 18.60 32.10
CA ARG A 11 52.11 17.83 32.52
C ARG A 11 50.98 17.73 31.46
N ARG A 12 51.09 18.36 30.28
CA ARG A 12 50.07 18.34 29.22
C ARG A 12 50.19 17.14 28.26
N ASP A 13 51.35 16.48 28.20
CA ASP A 13 51.55 15.36 27.27
C ASP A 13 51.01 14.01 27.80
N LEU A 14 50.72 13.92 29.12
CA LEU A 14 50.16 12.73 29.76
C LEU A 14 48.62 12.64 29.70
N LEU A 15 47.91 13.73 29.39
CA LEU A 15 46.44 13.73 29.30
C LEU A 15 45.94 13.42 27.89
N VAL A 16 46.71 13.73 26.84
CA VAL A 16 46.35 13.43 25.44
C VAL A 16 46.60 11.96 25.11
N GLY A 17 47.63 11.33 25.69
CA GLY A 17 47.90 9.90 25.51
C GLY A 17 46.87 8.97 26.17
N GLY A 18 46.25 9.39 27.28
CA GLY A 18 45.23 8.59 27.97
C GLY A 18 43.87 8.54 27.26
N LEU A 19 43.46 9.65 26.62
CA LEU A 19 42.22 9.71 25.83
C LEU A 19 42.34 8.98 24.48
N ALA A 20 43.49 9.09 23.80
CA ALA A 20 43.75 8.33 22.58
C ALA A 20 43.87 6.82 22.87
N GLY A 21 44.49 6.44 23.99
CA GLY A 21 44.57 5.04 24.43
C GLY A 21 43.20 4.42 24.71
N LEU A 22 42.31 5.15 25.41
CA LEU A 22 40.94 4.71 25.69
C LEU A 22 40.09 4.58 24.42
N ALA A 23 40.19 5.54 23.49
CA ALA A 23 39.48 5.49 22.20
C ALA A 23 39.97 4.34 21.31
N VAL A 24 41.27 4.04 21.29
CA VAL A 24 41.84 2.90 20.53
C VAL A 24 41.45 1.57 21.16
N THR A 25 41.42 1.46 22.50
CA THR A 25 40.92 0.24 23.16
C THR A 25 39.41 0.04 23.01
N ALA A 26 38.61 1.12 22.99
CA ALA A 26 37.17 1.03 22.74
C ALA A 26 36.89 0.60 21.28
N ALA A 27 37.54 1.24 20.31
CA ALA A 27 37.42 0.87 18.89
C ALA A 27 37.94 -0.55 18.62
N ALA A 28 39.03 -0.98 19.27
CA ALA A 28 39.53 -2.34 19.15
C ALA A 28 38.60 -3.35 19.84
N ALA A 29 38.05 -3.04 21.01
CA ALA A 29 37.09 -3.91 21.71
C ALA A 29 35.78 -4.06 20.91
N GLU A 30 35.30 -2.97 20.31
CA GLU A 30 34.11 -2.92 19.46
C GLU A 30 34.32 -3.65 18.13
N SER A 31 35.51 -3.52 17.53
CA SER A 31 35.93 -4.32 16.36
C SER A 31 36.02 -5.81 16.69
N THR A 32 36.59 -6.18 17.85
CA THR A 32 36.65 -7.58 18.26
C THR A 32 35.29 -8.15 18.62
N ARG A 33 34.38 -7.34 19.17
CA ARG A 33 33.00 -7.75 19.48
C ARG A 33 32.19 -7.92 18.20
N SER A 34 32.33 -7.01 17.23
CA SER A 34 31.76 -7.13 15.89
C SER A 34 32.24 -8.40 15.16
N VAL A 35 33.54 -8.70 15.22
CA VAL A 35 34.11 -9.92 14.64
C VAL A 35 33.64 -11.18 15.38
N TRP A 36 33.53 -11.13 16.71
CA TRP A 36 33.03 -12.23 17.53
C TRP A 36 31.54 -12.50 17.28
N ASP A 37 30.72 -11.45 17.25
CA ASP A 37 29.28 -11.51 16.98
C ASP A 37 28.98 -12.02 15.55
N ALA A 38 29.84 -11.68 14.59
CA ALA A 38 29.82 -12.24 13.23
C ALA A 38 30.21 -13.73 13.21
N ALA A 39 31.13 -14.15 14.07
CA ALA A 39 31.61 -15.53 14.17
C ALA A 39 30.67 -16.46 14.97
N THR A 40 29.94 -15.93 15.96
CA THR A 40 29.05 -16.72 16.83
C THR A 40 27.58 -16.73 16.39
N GLY A 41 27.23 -16.03 15.31
CA GLY A 41 25.84 -15.88 14.89
C GLY A 41 25.05 -15.13 15.95
N ALA A 42 25.36 -13.84 16.14
CA ALA A 42 24.67 -13.01 17.12
C ALA A 42 23.14 -13.10 16.96
N SER A 43 22.44 -13.18 18.10
CA SER A 43 20.97 -13.27 18.15
C SER A 43 20.32 -12.12 17.39
N PHE A 44 19.29 -12.41 16.60
CA PHE A 44 18.47 -11.39 15.93
C PHE A 44 18.07 -10.32 16.97
N PRO A 45 18.37 -9.02 16.74
CA PRO A 45 18.14 -8.00 17.75
C PRO A 45 16.64 -7.82 17.90
N GLU A 46 16.18 -7.68 19.14
CA GLU A 46 14.80 -7.29 19.38
C GLU A 46 14.59 -5.87 18.82
N PRO A 47 13.53 -5.63 18.03
CA PRO A 47 13.21 -4.28 17.57
C PRO A 47 13.02 -3.37 18.79
N PRO A 48 13.51 -2.12 18.76
CA PRO A 48 13.46 -1.26 19.93
C PRO A 48 12.03 -0.86 20.33
N ARG A 49 11.06 -0.93 19.41
CA ARG A 49 9.64 -0.63 19.62
C ARG A 49 9.43 0.77 20.22
N THR A 50 10.15 1.73 19.67
CA THR A 50 10.06 3.15 20.09
C THR A 50 8.79 3.83 19.59
N GLY A 51 8.14 3.25 18.58
CA GLY A 51 6.83 3.64 18.07
C GLY A 51 6.09 2.42 17.50
N PRO A 52 4.97 2.63 16.78
CA PRO A 52 4.32 1.56 16.04
C PRO A 52 5.30 0.85 15.10
N VAL A 53 5.27 -0.48 15.07
CA VAL A 53 6.14 -1.28 14.21
C VAL A 53 5.40 -1.61 12.92
N HIS A 54 5.97 -1.22 11.78
CA HIS A 54 5.51 -1.62 10.46
C HIS A 54 6.45 -2.64 9.85
N LEU A 55 5.89 -3.54 9.03
CA LEU A 55 6.68 -4.51 8.29
C LEU A 55 6.33 -4.45 6.81
N GLN A 56 7.34 -4.41 5.95
CA GLN A 56 7.20 -4.41 4.49
C GLN A 56 7.78 -5.72 3.94
N ILE A 57 7.05 -6.39 3.05
CA ILE A 57 7.51 -7.61 2.38
C ILE A 57 7.46 -7.37 0.86
N GLY A 58 8.63 -7.26 0.25
CA GLY A 58 8.83 -7.05 -1.18
C GLY A 58 9.70 -8.15 -1.82
N ALA A 59 9.75 -8.15 -3.15
CA ALA A 59 10.58 -9.10 -3.90
C ALA A 59 12.01 -8.57 -4.05
N HIS A 60 12.17 -7.31 -4.44
CA HIS A 60 13.44 -6.66 -4.77
C HIS A 60 13.69 -5.42 -3.92
N ALA A 61 14.94 -4.93 -3.96
CA ALA A 61 15.39 -3.84 -3.10
C ALA A 61 14.70 -2.49 -3.37
N ASP A 62 14.17 -2.26 -4.58
CA ASP A 62 13.53 -1.00 -4.98
C ASP A 62 12.00 -0.98 -4.80
N ASP A 63 11.37 -2.12 -4.60
CA ASP A 63 9.91 -2.25 -4.64
C ASP A 63 9.18 -1.27 -3.70
N CYS A 64 9.67 -1.12 -2.47
CA CYS A 64 9.10 -0.17 -1.51
C CYS A 64 9.25 1.30 -1.95
N LEU A 65 10.33 1.64 -2.66
CA LEU A 65 10.59 2.99 -3.15
C LEU A 65 9.72 3.32 -4.37
N TYR A 66 9.49 2.33 -5.25
CA TYR A 66 8.66 2.48 -6.44
C TYR A 66 7.16 2.45 -6.15
N PHE A 67 6.71 1.55 -5.28
CA PHE A 67 5.29 1.21 -5.22
C PHE A 67 4.61 1.65 -3.94
N VAL A 68 5.36 1.80 -2.84
CA VAL A 68 4.81 2.14 -1.52
C VAL A 68 5.08 3.60 -1.16
N ASN A 69 6.25 4.15 -1.49
CA ASN A 69 6.58 5.55 -1.21
C ASN A 69 5.62 6.52 -1.95
N PRO A 70 5.13 7.63 -1.33
CA PRO A 70 5.65 8.31 -0.13
C PRO A 70 5.18 7.75 1.23
N ARG A 71 4.35 6.68 1.27
CA ARG A 71 3.88 6.09 2.55
C ARG A 71 5.04 5.77 3.49
N VAL A 72 6.12 5.18 2.96
CA VAL A 72 7.29 4.80 3.74
C VAL A 72 7.94 6.01 4.40
N ALA A 73 8.17 7.09 3.63
CA ALA A 73 8.74 8.32 4.15
C ALA A 73 7.87 8.94 5.25
N ARG A 74 6.54 8.99 5.07
CA ARG A 74 5.60 9.52 6.07
C ARG A 74 5.64 8.74 7.38
N LEU A 75 5.64 7.41 7.32
CA LEU A 75 5.73 6.56 8.52
C LEU A 75 7.04 6.80 9.29
N LEU A 76 8.16 6.98 8.58
CA LEU A 76 9.44 7.27 9.22
C LEU A 76 9.45 8.67 9.87
N ASP A 77 8.85 9.67 9.21
CA ASP A 77 8.70 11.03 9.73
C ASP A 77 7.82 11.05 11.00
N ASP A 78 6.77 10.24 11.04
CA ASP A 78 5.91 10.02 12.21
C ASP A 78 6.59 9.22 13.34
N GLY A 79 7.84 8.80 13.15
CA GLY A 79 8.60 8.08 14.17
C GLY A 79 8.26 6.60 14.28
N ALA A 80 7.60 6.00 13.29
CA ALA A 80 7.38 4.56 13.25
C ALA A 80 8.71 3.79 13.21
N ASP A 81 8.71 2.61 13.84
CA ASP A 81 9.75 1.62 13.63
C ASP A 81 9.37 0.79 12.40
N LEU A 82 10.37 0.39 11.61
CA LEU A 82 10.14 -0.17 10.29
C LEU A 82 11.12 -1.30 9.97
N CYS A 83 10.58 -2.46 9.59
CA CYS A 83 11.35 -3.56 9.03
C CYS A 83 10.96 -3.83 7.59
N THR A 84 11.93 -3.80 6.67
CA THR A 84 11.71 -4.14 5.26
C THR A 84 12.40 -5.45 4.92
N VAL A 85 11.62 -6.44 4.53
CA VAL A 85 12.04 -7.77 4.11
C VAL A 85 12.08 -7.82 2.59
N VAL A 86 13.25 -8.11 2.03
CA VAL A 86 13.47 -8.28 0.59
C VAL A 86 13.77 -9.75 0.32
N LEU A 87 12.88 -10.42 -0.41
CA LEU A 87 12.96 -11.86 -0.59
C LEU A 87 14.09 -12.30 -1.54
N THR A 88 14.35 -11.55 -2.60
CA THR A 88 15.28 -11.95 -3.67
C THR A 88 16.59 -11.15 -3.61
N ALA A 89 17.63 -11.64 -4.27
CA ALA A 89 18.89 -10.89 -4.41
C ALA A 89 18.80 -9.73 -5.42
N GLY A 90 17.76 -9.69 -6.26
CA GLY A 90 17.54 -8.59 -7.22
C GLY A 90 18.64 -8.45 -8.27
N GLU A 91 19.34 -9.53 -8.59
CA GLU A 91 20.57 -9.55 -9.41
C GLU A 91 20.34 -9.41 -10.92
N ALA A 92 19.09 -9.48 -11.38
CA ALA A 92 18.67 -9.38 -12.78
C ALA A 92 19.55 -10.21 -13.76
N ASP A 93 20.24 -9.56 -14.71
CA ASP A 93 21.17 -10.21 -15.65
C ASP A 93 22.64 -10.14 -15.20
N GLY A 94 22.88 -9.65 -13.97
CA GLY A 94 24.19 -9.46 -13.36
C GLY A 94 24.96 -8.26 -13.87
N ARG A 95 24.35 -7.34 -14.62
CA ARG A 95 25.03 -6.13 -15.11
C ARG A 95 24.41 -4.87 -14.52
N ASN A 96 25.18 -4.18 -13.67
CA ASN A 96 24.82 -2.85 -13.17
C ASN A 96 25.18 -1.75 -14.17
N THR A 97 24.74 -1.91 -15.44
CA THR A 97 25.00 -1.00 -16.56
C THR A 97 24.18 -1.40 -17.78
N TRP A 98 23.80 -0.42 -18.60
CA TRP A 98 23.15 -0.65 -19.90
C TRP A 98 24.10 -1.21 -20.98
N ASP A 99 25.41 -1.24 -20.70
CA ASP A 99 26.39 -1.90 -21.57
C ASP A 99 26.26 -3.42 -21.47
N THR A 100 25.60 -4.03 -22.46
CA THR A 100 25.41 -5.47 -22.54
C THR A 100 26.70 -6.25 -22.77
N ALA A 101 27.79 -5.58 -23.16
CA ALA A 101 29.12 -6.19 -23.26
C ALA A 101 29.87 -6.23 -21.92
N ALA A 102 29.37 -5.54 -20.88
CA ALA A 102 29.97 -5.56 -19.56
C ALA A 102 29.99 -7.00 -18.98
N PRO A 103 31.01 -7.34 -18.17
CA PRO A 103 31.07 -8.64 -17.52
C PRO A 103 29.88 -8.83 -16.58
N VAL A 104 29.39 -10.07 -16.52
CA VAL A 104 28.34 -10.47 -15.58
C VAL A 104 28.94 -10.56 -14.18
N ASP A 105 28.33 -9.87 -13.23
CA ASP A 105 28.64 -9.91 -11.81
C ASP A 105 27.34 -9.84 -10.99
N TYR A 106 26.69 -11.01 -10.83
CA TYR A 106 25.44 -11.12 -10.08
C TYR A 106 25.60 -10.68 -8.61
N ALA A 107 26.69 -11.11 -7.96
CA ALA A 107 26.95 -10.80 -6.55
C ALA A 107 27.23 -9.30 -6.35
N GLY A 108 28.01 -8.70 -7.25
CA GLY A 108 28.26 -7.25 -7.25
C GLY A 108 26.98 -6.46 -7.53
N TYR A 109 26.17 -6.85 -8.50
CA TYR A 109 24.94 -6.11 -8.78
C TYR A 109 23.95 -6.19 -7.60
N ALA A 110 23.75 -7.37 -7.01
CA ALA A 110 22.95 -7.52 -5.79
C ALA A 110 23.48 -6.63 -4.64
N ALA A 111 24.81 -6.58 -4.45
CA ALA A 111 25.43 -5.74 -3.41
C ALA A 111 25.19 -4.24 -3.65
N ALA A 112 25.32 -3.78 -4.90
CA ALA A 112 25.10 -2.38 -5.26
C ALA A 112 23.65 -1.94 -4.98
N ARG A 113 22.66 -2.79 -5.28
CA ARG A 113 21.25 -2.54 -4.98
C ARG A 113 20.98 -2.52 -3.47
N GLY A 114 21.56 -3.46 -2.71
CA GLY A 114 21.47 -3.45 -1.25
C GLY A 114 22.07 -2.20 -0.60
N ASN A 115 23.19 -1.71 -1.14
CA ASN A 115 23.80 -0.43 -0.74
C ASN A 115 22.88 0.76 -1.05
N GLY A 116 22.28 0.80 -2.24
CA GLY A 116 21.34 1.84 -2.63
C GLY A 116 20.12 1.89 -1.71
N LEU A 117 19.57 0.73 -1.34
CA LEU A 117 18.41 0.66 -0.44
C LEU A 117 18.74 1.21 0.95
N ARG A 118 19.89 0.84 1.51
CA ARG A 118 20.40 1.40 2.77
C ARG A 118 20.53 2.92 2.70
N ARG A 119 21.06 3.48 1.61
CA ARG A 119 21.17 4.93 1.40
C ARG A 119 19.79 5.61 1.35
N ALA A 120 18.84 5.03 0.62
CA ALA A 120 17.49 5.58 0.51
C ALA A 120 16.78 5.62 1.87
N TYR A 121 16.87 4.55 2.65
CA TYR A 121 16.27 4.50 4.00
C TYR A 121 16.96 5.46 4.97
N ALA A 122 18.29 5.55 4.92
CA ALA A 122 19.04 6.52 5.72
C ALA A 122 18.66 7.97 5.36
N ARG A 123 18.50 8.27 4.06
CA ARG A 123 18.02 9.58 3.59
C ARG A 123 16.61 9.91 4.06
N MET A 124 15.68 8.95 4.01
CA MET A 124 14.30 9.15 4.46
C MET A 124 14.23 9.31 5.98
N ALA A 125 14.96 8.50 6.74
CA ALA A 125 14.87 8.48 8.21
C ALA A 125 15.69 9.60 8.89
N LEU A 126 16.82 10.00 8.32
CA LEU A 126 17.79 10.88 8.97
C LEU A 126 18.17 12.11 8.14
N GLY A 127 17.74 12.18 6.88
CA GLY A 127 18.20 13.20 5.95
C GLY A 127 19.61 12.98 5.39
N ASP A 128 20.30 11.93 5.83
CA ASP A 128 21.68 11.63 5.47
C ASP A 128 21.78 10.24 4.78
N PRO A 129 22.05 10.16 3.47
CA PRO A 129 22.17 8.89 2.77
C PRO A 129 23.42 8.09 3.17
N ASP A 130 24.43 8.73 3.78
CA ASP A 130 25.69 8.09 4.18
C ASP A 130 25.69 7.63 5.65
N ALA A 131 24.55 7.78 6.35
CA ALA A 131 24.43 7.33 7.73
C ALA A 131 24.74 5.83 7.86
N PRO A 132 25.49 5.43 8.90
CA PRO A 132 26.07 4.11 8.94
C PRO A 132 25.07 3.01 9.36
N TRP A 133 25.30 1.80 8.82
CA TRP A 133 24.51 0.62 9.12
C TRP A 133 25.35 -0.46 9.77
N ASP A 134 24.79 -1.14 10.76
CA ASP A 134 25.33 -2.37 11.31
C ASP A 134 24.80 -3.55 10.50
N ARG A 135 25.71 -4.31 9.88
CA ARG A 135 25.40 -5.43 8.99
C ARG A 135 25.88 -6.73 9.59
N ARG A 136 25.04 -7.75 9.60
CA ARG A 136 25.39 -9.08 10.10
C ARG A 136 24.56 -10.17 9.47
N ARG A 137 25.10 -11.40 9.50
CA ARG A 137 24.32 -12.61 9.24
C ARG A 137 23.46 -12.91 10.45
N ALA A 138 22.19 -13.20 10.23
CA ALA A 138 21.30 -13.75 11.23
C ALA A 138 20.71 -15.07 10.70
N THR A 139 20.67 -16.09 11.55
CA THR A 139 20.02 -17.36 11.25
C THR A 139 18.65 -17.36 11.92
N LEU A 140 17.60 -17.51 11.12
CA LEU A 140 16.22 -17.65 11.59
C LEU A 140 16.00 -19.07 12.14
N ASP A 141 14.98 -19.27 12.96
CA ASP A 141 14.63 -20.58 13.54
C ASP A 141 14.20 -21.58 12.45
N SER A 142 13.75 -21.06 11.30
CA SER A 142 13.53 -21.84 10.07
C SER A 142 14.82 -22.46 9.49
N GLY A 143 15.99 -22.05 9.98
CA GLY A 143 17.31 -22.42 9.46
C GLY A 143 17.80 -21.53 8.31
N GLN A 144 17.01 -20.54 7.89
CA GLN A 144 17.42 -19.62 6.83
C GLN A 144 18.40 -18.57 7.36
N ASP A 145 19.54 -18.44 6.68
CA ASP A 145 20.46 -17.32 6.86
C ASP A 145 19.96 -16.09 6.07
N VAL A 146 19.97 -14.92 6.72
CA VAL A 146 19.62 -13.61 6.12
C VAL A 146 20.67 -12.56 6.48
N GLU A 147 20.85 -11.56 5.61
CA GLU A 147 21.61 -10.36 5.98
C GLU A 147 20.66 -9.38 6.68
N LEU A 148 20.92 -9.12 7.96
CA LEU A 148 20.24 -8.10 8.73
C LEU A 148 21.07 -6.81 8.73
N CYS A 149 20.43 -5.72 8.34
CA CYS A 149 20.98 -4.36 8.41
C CYS A 149 20.17 -3.54 9.42
N VAL A 150 20.84 -2.92 10.38
CA VAL A 150 20.23 -2.01 11.36
C VAL A 150 20.83 -0.61 11.18
N LEU A 151 19.99 0.41 11.01
CA LEU A 151 20.45 1.80 10.88
C LEU A 151 20.93 2.30 12.24
N ARG A 152 22.23 2.61 12.38
CA ARG A 152 22.85 2.81 13.70
C ARG A 152 22.25 3.97 14.49
N ASP A 153 22.01 5.09 13.81
CA ASP A 153 21.48 6.31 14.42
C ASP A 153 19.94 6.37 14.42
N ARG A 154 19.28 5.34 13.89
CA ARG A 154 17.84 5.09 14.02
C ARG A 154 17.59 3.56 14.09
N PRO A 155 17.88 2.93 15.24
CA PRO A 155 17.87 1.47 15.37
C PRO A 155 16.46 0.85 15.27
N GLY A 156 15.40 1.65 15.15
CA GLY A 156 14.06 1.18 14.80
C GLY A 156 13.89 0.83 13.32
N VAL A 157 14.89 1.12 12.48
CA VAL A 157 14.84 0.91 11.02
C VAL A 157 15.75 -0.25 10.61
N HIS A 158 15.14 -1.34 10.17
CA HIS A 158 15.79 -2.59 9.81
C HIS A 158 15.55 -2.96 8.34
N LEU A 159 16.55 -3.57 7.71
CA LEU A 159 16.41 -4.27 6.43
C LEU A 159 16.81 -5.74 6.61
N VAL A 160 15.98 -6.66 6.12
CA VAL A 160 16.25 -8.10 6.11
C VAL A 160 16.36 -8.54 4.66
N LEU A 161 17.56 -8.92 4.22
CA LEU A 161 17.83 -9.35 2.86
C LEU A 161 17.98 -10.87 2.82
N CYS A 162 17.02 -11.54 2.19
CA CYS A 162 16.96 -13.00 2.08
C CYS A 162 17.78 -13.56 0.91
N SER A 163 18.07 -12.72 -0.09
CA SER A 163 18.98 -13.01 -1.19
C SER A 163 18.69 -14.30 -1.98
N LEU A 164 17.42 -14.67 -2.15
CA LEU A 164 17.05 -15.79 -3.02
C LEU A 164 17.41 -15.47 -4.49
N TRP A 165 18.09 -16.39 -5.15
CA TRP A 165 18.60 -16.22 -6.51
C TRP A 165 17.51 -16.56 -7.54
N THR A 166 16.92 -15.54 -8.18
CA THR A 166 15.79 -15.68 -9.12
C THR A 166 16.19 -15.63 -10.60
N ASN A 167 17.48 -15.63 -10.91
CA ASN A 167 17.99 -15.71 -12.28
C ASN A 167 19.11 -16.74 -12.46
N LEU A 168 19.32 -17.67 -11.51
CA LEU A 168 20.26 -18.79 -11.66
C LEU A 168 20.03 -19.58 -12.96
N GLY A 169 18.78 -19.65 -13.41
CA GLY A 169 18.37 -20.20 -14.68
C GLY A 169 19.07 -19.67 -15.93
N ARG A 170 19.58 -18.43 -15.88
CA ARG A 170 20.39 -17.87 -16.96
C ARG A 170 21.75 -18.56 -17.10
N VAL A 171 22.20 -19.24 -16.05
CA VAL A 171 23.44 -20.01 -16.01
C VAL A 171 23.16 -21.50 -16.22
N THR A 172 22.10 -22.03 -15.59
CA THR A 172 21.80 -23.47 -15.61
C THR A 172 20.91 -23.91 -16.78
N GLY A 173 20.16 -22.98 -17.39
CA GLY A 173 19.14 -23.27 -18.39
C GLY A 173 17.75 -23.62 -17.83
N GLU A 174 17.59 -23.65 -16.50
CA GLU A 174 16.33 -24.02 -15.83
C GLU A 174 15.58 -22.79 -15.30
N PHE A 175 14.25 -22.78 -15.30
CA PHE A 175 13.51 -21.61 -14.81
C PHE A 175 13.53 -21.52 -13.27
N THR A 176 14.22 -20.54 -12.71
CA THR A 176 14.34 -20.32 -11.26
C THR A 176 13.66 -19.00 -10.86
N ARG A 177 12.39 -18.98 -10.46
CA ARG A 177 11.69 -17.76 -10.00
C ARG A 177 11.03 -17.96 -8.65
N LEU A 178 10.75 -16.87 -7.94
CA LEU A 178 10.02 -16.92 -6.68
C LEU A 178 8.61 -17.49 -6.87
N LEU A 179 7.94 -17.20 -8.00
CA LEU A 179 6.63 -17.81 -8.30
C LEU A 179 6.73 -19.32 -8.53
N ALA A 180 7.80 -19.81 -9.15
CA ALA A 180 8.00 -21.25 -9.31
C ALA A 180 8.19 -21.94 -7.94
N LEU A 181 8.86 -21.28 -6.99
CA LEU A 181 8.99 -21.77 -5.61
C LEU A 181 7.63 -21.80 -4.89
N TRP A 182 6.82 -20.74 -5.05
CA TRP A 182 5.46 -20.68 -4.49
C TRP A 182 4.56 -21.83 -4.99
N GLU A 183 4.53 -22.03 -6.31
CA GLU A 183 3.70 -23.04 -6.98
C GLU A 183 4.22 -24.48 -6.79
N GLY A 184 5.41 -24.64 -6.22
CA GLY A 184 6.06 -25.95 -6.04
C GLY A 184 6.63 -26.54 -7.33
N ARG A 185 6.87 -25.71 -8.35
CA ARG A 185 7.60 -26.08 -9.57
C ARG A 185 9.13 -26.00 -9.39
N LEU A 186 9.58 -25.32 -8.36
CA LEU A 186 10.96 -25.28 -7.89
C LEU A 186 10.99 -25.82 -6.45
N ASP A 187 11.76 -26.87 -6.19
CA ASP A 187 11.83 -27.49 -4.86
C ASP A 187 12.46 -26.55 -3.83
N ALA A 188 13.58 -25.91 -4.20
CA ALA A 188 14.26 -24.92 -3.38
C ALA A 188 15.02 -23.89 -4.25
N ALA A 189 15.10 -22.66 -3.76
CA ALA A 189 15.89 -21.60 -4.38
C ALA A 189 17.28 -21.51 -3.74
N ALA A 190 18.33 -21.35 -4.55
CA ALA A 190 19.66 -21.05 -4.04
C ALA A 190 19.71 -19.62 -3.47
N VAL A 191 20.58 -19.40 -2.48
CA VAL A 191 20.90 -18.06 -1.97
C VAL A 191 22.13 -17.53 -2.68
N LEU A 192 22.02 -16.35 -3.29
CA LEU A 192 23.14 -15.63 -3.88
C LEU A 192 23.70 -14.68 -2.83
N ALA A 193 24.86 -15.00 -2.26
CA ALA A 193 25.57 -14.09 -1.36
C ALA A 193 26.03 -12.83 -2.13
N PRO A 194 25.53 -11.62 -1.80
CA PRO A 194 26.03 -10.40 -2.42
C PRO A 194 27.52 -10.17 -2.11
N ALA A 195 28.23 -9.46 -2.98
CA ALA A 195 29.62 -9.07 -2.71
C ALA A 195 29.71 -8.26 -1.40
N ASP A 196 30.75 -8.51 -0.60
CA ASP A 196 30.96 -7.89 0.71
C ASP A 196 29.79 -8.09 1.71
N SER A 197 28.95 -9.11 1.49
CA SER A 197 27.91 -9.54 2.43
C SER A 197 28.47 -10.37 3.59
N PRO A 198 27.90 -10.25 4.81
CA PRO A 198 28.10 -11.22 5.88
C PRO A 198 27.56 -12.63 5.56
N LEU A 199 26.76 -12.79 4.50
CA LEU A 199 26.34 -14.10 4.00
C LEU A 199 27.52 -14.78 3.29
N THR A 200 27.87 -15.99 3.72
CA THR A 200 29.06 -16.70 3.21
C THR A 200 28.77 -18.10 2.64
N SER A 201 27.52 -18.57 2.68
CA SER A 201 27.15 -19.92 2.25
C SER A 201 26.17 -19.93 1.07
N GLU A 202 26.38 -20.87 0.17
CA GLU A 202 25.42 -21.28 -0.86
C GLU A 202 24.39 -22.25 -0.23
N SER A 203 23.47 -21.71 0.57
CA SER A 203 22.33 -22.49 1.09
C SER A 203 21.19 -22.52 0.08
N THR A 204 20.31 -23.50 0.20
CA THR A 204 19.02 -23.52 -0.50
C THR A 204 17.89 -23.31 0.49
N VAL A 205 16.82 -22.66 0.01
CA VAL A 205 15.65 -22.29 0.80
C VAL A 205 14.41 -22.78 0.07
N ASP A 206 13.65 -23.67 0.69
CA ASP A 206 12.40 -24.16 0.13
C ASP A 206 11.21 -23.26 0.48
N ARG A 207 10.05 -23.55 -0.11
CA ARG A 207 8.81 -22.81 0.10
C ARG A 207 8.37 -22.79 1.57
N ALA A 208 8.53 -23.90 2.29
CA ALA A 208 8.13 -24.01 3.68
C ALA A 208 9.04 -23.16 4.58
N THR A 209 10.34 -23.14 4.28
CA THR A 209 11.32 -22.27 4.95
C THR A 209 10.99 -20.80 4.71
N VAL A 210 10.69 -20.35 3.49
CA VAL A 210 10.26 -18.95 3.25
C VAL A 210 9.05 -18.59 4.10
N ARG A 211 8.03 -19.45 4.12
CA ARG A 211 6.82 -19.24 4.91
C ARG A 211 7.14 -19.16 6.41
N ALA A 212 7.93 -20.09 6.93
CA ALA A 212 8.31 -20.14 8.34
C ALA A 212 9.12 -18.90 8.75
N SER A 213 10.09 -18.48 7.92
CA SER A 213 10.87 -17.26 8.12
C SER A 213 10.00 -16.01 8.20
N LEU A 214 9.01 -15.88 7.30
CA LEU A 214 8.10 -14.73 7.31
C LEU A 214 7.19 -14.73 8.55
N VAL A 215 6.66 -15.89 8.96
CA VAL A 215 5.88 -16.01 10.19
C VAL A 215 6.73 -15.65 11.42
N GLU A 216 7.95 -16.16 11.51
CA GLU A 216 8.88 -15.83 12.59
C GLU A 216 9.19 -14.32 12.64
N LEU A 217 9.39 -13.67 11.49
CA LEU A 217 9.58 -12.22 11.43
C LEU A 217 8.30 -11.48 11.86
N LEU A 218 7.11 -11.93 11.47
CA LEU A 218 5.85 -11.35 11.93
C LEU A 218 5.68 -11.50 13.45
N GLU A 219 5.99 -12.67 14.01
CA GLU A 219 5.97 -12.91 15.46
C GLU A 219 6.98 -12.04 16.20
N ARG A 220 8.20 -11.96 15.68
CA ARG A 220 9.29 -11.18 16.28
C ARG A 220 8.99 -9.69 16.25
N TYR A 221 8.54 -9.14 15.13
CA TYR A 221 8.27 -7.70 15.04
C TYR A 221 6.90 -7.33 15.59
N ALA A 222 5.94 -8.25 15.60
CA ALA A 222 4.54 -8.03 15.96
C ALA A 222 3.99 -6.73 15.34
N PRO A 223 4.08 -6.56 14.01
CA PRO A 223 3.77 -5.30 13.37
C PRO A 223 2.28 -4.95 13.49
N VAL A 224 1.99 -3.67 13.67
CA VAL A 224 0.60 -3.17 13.65
C VAL A 224 0.03 -3.22 12.23
N ALA A 225 0.89 -3.02 11.22
CA ALA A 225 0.51 -3.08 9.82
C ALA A 225 1.59 -3.76 8.96
N VAL A 226 1.14 -4.52 7.97
CA VAL A 226 1.99 -5.18 6.98
C VAL A 226 1.72 -4.61 5.60
N ASN A 227 2.77 -4.13 4.93
CA ASN A 227 2.73 -3.72 3.53
C ASN A 227 3.32 -4.82 2.65
N THR A 228 2.68 -5.10 1.52
CA THR A 228 3.19 -6.03 0.51
C THR A 228 2.82 -5.59 -0.90
N LEU A 229 3.28 -6.34 -1.90
CA LEU A 229 2.99 -6.10 -3.31
C LEU A 229 1.62 -6.63 -3.69
N ASP A 230 1.29 -6.55 -4.98
CA ASP A 230 -0.01 -6.95 -5.46
C ASP A 230 -0.09 -8.47 -5.72
N PRO A 231 -0.91 -9.23 -4.96
CA PRO A 231 -1.14 -10.64 -5.28
C PRO A 231 -2.04 -10.79 -6.52
N ASP A 232 -2.63 -9.72 -7.01
CA ASP A 232 -3.65 -9.69 -8.06
C ASP A 232 -3.37 -8.59 -9.11
N PRO A 233 -2.18 -8.58 -9.75
CA PRO A 233 -1.83 -7.58 -10.75
C PRO A 233 -2.86 -7.53 -11.88
N ASP A 234 -3.08 -6.32 -12.41
CA ASP A 234 -4.02 -6.12 -13.50
C ASP A 234 -3.58 -6.84 -14.78
N PRO A 235 -4.52 -7.26 -15.66
CA PRO A 235 -4.16 -7.79 -16.97
C PRO A 235 -3.36 -6.77 -17.79
N VAL A 236 -2.41 -7.25 -18.60
CA VAL A 236 -1.69 -6.35 -19.53
C VAL A 236 -2.67 -5.75 -20.54
N ALA A 237 -2.78 -4.43 -20.56
CA ALA A 237 -3.50 -3.69 -21.59
C ALA A 237 -2.52 -3.15 -22.64
N GLY A 238 -2.57 -3.64 -23.88
CA GLY A 238 -1.67 -3.19 -24.95
C GLY A 238 -0.27 -3.83 -24.89
N GLU A 239 0.75 -3.10 -25.33
CA GLU A 239 2.13 -3.61 -25.38
C GLU A 239 2.73 -3.83 -23.99
N ARG A 240 3.57 -4.86 -23.86
CA ARG A 240 4.29 -5.17 -22.64
C ARG A 240 5.30 -4.07 -22.31
N LEU A 241 5.26 -3.54 -21.08
CA LEU A 241 6.16 -2.50 -20.61
C LEU A 241 7.19 -3.08 -19.64
N GLY A 242 8.48 -3.00 -19.98
CA GLY A 242 9.55 -3.40 -19.06
C GLY A 242 9.48 -4.88 -18.67
N ALA A 243 9.41 -5.14 -17.37
CA ALA A 243 9.53 -6.47 -16.77
C ALA A 243 8.18 -7.10 -16.36
N GLU A 244 7.08 -6.66 -16.98
CA GLU A 244 5.76 -7.32 -16.86
C GLU A 244 5.83 -8.81 -17.25
N GLN A 245 5.13 -9.64 -16.48
CA GLN A 245 4.96 -11.07 -16.76
C GLN A 245 3.92 -11.30 -17.86
N ASP A 246 3.86 -12.53 -18.38
CA ASP A 246 2.89 -12.86 -19.41
C ASP A 246 1.46 -12.80 -18.83
N GLY A 247 0.58 -12.06 -19.51
CA GLY A 247 -0.82 -11.89 -19.15
C GLY A 247 -1.10 -10.86 -18.04
N PHE A 248 -0.11 -10.44 -17.25
CA PHE A 248 -0.30 -9.49 -16.14
C PHE A 248 0.74 -8.36 -16.12
N SER A 249 0.31 -7.19 -15.68
CA SER A 249 1.05 -5.93 -15.76
C SER A 249 2.06 -5.72 -14.64
N ASP A 250 2.63 -6.78 -14.08
CA ASP A 250 3.60 -6.69 -13.00
C ASP A 250 4.66 -7.78 -13.08
N HIS A 251 5.74 -7.66 -12.31
CA HIS A 251 6.78 -8.67 -12.27
C HIS A 251 6.29 -9.97 -11.62
N ILE A 252 6.73 -11.11 -12.15
CA ILE A 252 6.36 -12.43 -11.65
C ILE A 252 6.76 -12.67 -10.19
N ASP A 253 7.92 -12.15 -9.78
CA ASP A 253 8.40 -12.26 -8.40
C ASP A 253 7.61 -11.34 -7.44
N HIS A 254 6.98 -10.25 -7.92
CA HIS A 254 6.13 -9.39 -7.08
C HIS A 254 4.86 -10.12 -6.66
N THR A 255 4.20 -10.78 -7.61
CA THR A 255 3.04 -11.65 -7.34
C THR A 255 3.39 -12.70 -6.28
N ALA A 256 4.53 -13.37 -6.45
CA ALA A 256 4.94 -14.41 -5.51
C ALA A 256 5.24 -13.86 -4.11
N ALA A 257 5.93 -12.72 -4.01
CA ALA A 257 6.20 -12.06 -2.74
C ALA A 257 4.90 -11.71 -1.99
N ALA A 258 3.90 -11.17 -2.72
CA ALA A 258 2.59 -10.89 -2.17
C ALA A 258 1.85 -12.15 -1.70
N LEU A 259 1.89 -13.23 -2.47
CA LEU A 259 1.28 -14.51 -2.08
C LEU A 259 1.92 -15.12 -0.82
N PHE A 260 3.25 -15.07 -0.72
CA PHE A 260 3.97 -15.47 0.50
C PHE A 260 3.63 -14.59 1.70
N ALA A 261 3.53 -13.27 1.50
CA ALA A 261 3.15 -12.34 2.55
C ALA A 261 1.74 -12.61 3.08
N TRP A 262 0.75 -12.82 2.20
CA TRP A 262 -0.61 -13.17 2.60
C TRP A 262 -0.68 -14.52 3.32
N ASP A 263 0.00 -15.56 2.84
CA ASP A 263 0.07 -16.86 3.54
C ASP A 263 0.67 -16.70 4.96
N ALA A 264 1.74 -15.92 5.10
CA ALA A 264 2.36 -15.67 6.40
C ALA A 264 1.48 -14.83 7.34
N VAL A 265 0.83 -13.77 6.84
CA VAL A 265 -0.04 -12.90 7.64
C VAL A 265 -1.26 -13.68 8.14
N THR A 266 -1.93 -14.44 7.27
CA THR A 266 -3.06 -15.29 7.68
C THR A 266 -2.62 -16.39 8.66
N ALA A 267 -1.42 -16.95 8.49
CA ALA A 267 -0.89 -17.93 9.44
C ALA A 267 -0.59 -17.34 10.82
N TRP A 268 -0.09 -16.11 10.85
CA TRP A 268 0.27 -15.41 12.08
C TRP A 268 -0.97 -14.87 12.82
N GLY A 269 -1.93 -14.29 12.09
CA GLY A 269 -3.21 -13.82 12.62
C GLY A 269 -3.16 -12.57 13.52
N GLY A 270 -1.99 -11.94 13.67
CA GLY A 270 -1.80 -10.79 14.57
C GLY A 270 -1.88 -9.40 13.93
N ALA A 271 -1.94 -9.31 12.60
CA ALA A 271 -1.90 -8.01 11.90
C ALA A 271 -3.20 -7.24 12.13
N LYS A 272 -3.12 -5.95 12.47
CA LYS A 272 -4.31 -5.09 12.55
C LYS A 272 -4.68 -4.54 11.17
N ALA A 273 -3.69 -4.30 10.32
CA ALA A 273 -3.88 -3.83 8.94
C ALA A 273 -2.95 -4.55 7.95
N VAL A 274 -3.45 -4.77 6.74
CA VAL A 274 -2.65 -5.27 5.61
C VAL A 274 -2.90 -4.37 4.40
N GLU A 275 -1.84 -3.95 3.73
CA GLU A 275 -1.88 -3.11 2.54
C GLU A 275 -1.13 -3.79 1.39
N SER A 276 -1.82 -3.99 0.26
CA SER A 276 -1.19 -4.43 -0.99
C SER A 276 -1.03 -3.22 -1.91
N TRP A 277 0.08 -3.15 -2.64
CA TRP A 277 0.41 -2.01 -3.51
C TRP A 277 0.63 -2.46 -4.94
N ARG A 278 0.07 -1.71 -5.90
CA ARG A 278 0.29 -2.00 -7.33
C ARG A 278 1.75 -1.79 -7.70
N GLY A 279 2.28 -2.75 -8.46
CA GLY A 279 3.58 -2.67 -9.10
C GLY A 279 3.58 -1.85 -10.39
N TYR A 280 4.08 -2.44 -11.49
CA TYR A 280 4.31 -1.71 -12.74
C TYR A 280 3.06 -1.13 -13.42
N TYR A 281 1.86 -1.57 -13.03
CA TYR A 281 0.60 -0.98 -13.53
C TYR A 281 0.48 0.51 -13.22
N ASN A 282 1.21 1.04 -12.23
CA ASN A 282 1.26 2.47 -11.93
C ASN A 282 1.65 3.32 -13.14
N ARG A 283 2.39 2.76 -14.13
CA ARG A 283 2.75 3.45 -15.37
C ARG A 283 1.59 3.63 -16.37
N ARG A 284 0.47 2.94 -16.13
CA ARG A 284 -0.69 2.89 -17.02
C ARG A 284 -1.88 3.67 -16.48
N TRP A 285 -1.78 4.18 -15.25
CA TRP A 285 -2.78 5.05 -14.65
C TRP A 285 -2.32 6.51 -14.66
N PRO A 286 -3.26 7.46 -14.57
CA PRO A 286 -2.90 8.85 -14.32
C PRO A 286 -2.05 8.99 -13.06
N GLY A 287 -1.08 9.90 -13.09
CA GLY A 287 -0.26 10.20 -11.92
C GLY A 287 -1.09 10.75 -10.77
N ASN A 288 -1.02 10.11 -9.59
CA ASN A 288 -1.82 10.44 -8.41
C ASN A 288 -1.00 11.05 -7.26
N LEU A 289 0.16 11.63 -7.59
CA LEU A 289 1.03 12.28 -6.62
C LEU A 289 1.11 13.78 -6.91
N GLY A 290 0.93 14.57 -5.85
CA GLY A 290 1.16 16.01 -5.88
C GLY A 290 2.66 16.34 -5.85
N PRO A 291 3.06 17.60 -6.12
CA PRO A 291 4.47 17.98 -6.25
C PRO A 291 5.35 17.59 -5.04
N ALA A 292 4.88 17.80 -3.82
CA ALA A 292 5.64 17.46 -2.62
C ALA A 292 5.89 15.94 -2.48
N ASP A 293 4.89 15.13 -2.81
CA ASP A 293 4.99 13.66 -2.78
C ASP A 293 5.92 13.15 -3.88
N LEU A 294 5.85 13.75 -5.07
CA LEU A 294 6.76 13.48 -6.18
C LEU A 294 8.21 13.78 -5.80
N ASP A 295 8.45 14.92 -5.15
CA ASP A 295 9.79 15.33 -4.71
C ASP A 295 10.34 14.39 -3.63
N ALA A 296 9.53 14.05 -2.62
CA ALA A 296 9.91 13.11 -1.57
C ALA A 296 10.25 11.73 -2.13
N LYS A 297 9.43 11.24 -3.07
CA LYS A 297 9.66 9.97 -3.76
C LYS A 297 10.89 10.01 -4.66
N GLY A 298 11.06 11.09 -5.42
CA GLY A 298 12.21 11.32 -6.29
C GLY A 298 13.52 11.33 -5.50
N ALA A 299 13.58 12.05 -4.37
CA ALA A 299 14.77 12.13 -3.54
C ALA A 299 15.22 10.76 -2.98
N ALA A 300 14.28 9.90 -2.60
CA ALA A 300 14.59 8.54 -2.16
C ALA A 300 15.12 7.67 -3.31
N LEU A 301 14.55 7.82 -4.52
CA LEU A 301 14.99 7.10 -5.71
C LEU A 301 16.36 7.55 -6.21
N ASP A 302 16.66 8.85 -6.15
CA ASP A 302 17.97 9.38 -6.53
C ASP A 302 19.08 8.84 -5.61
N ALA A 303 18.79 8.71 -4.31
CA ALA A 303 19.71 8.08 -3.36
C ALA A 303 19.92 6.60 -3.67
N TYR A 304 18.86 5.86 -4.00
CA TYR A 304 18.92 4.44 -4.39
C TYR A 304 19.65 4.21 -5.72
N ALA A 305 19.45 5.11 -6.69
CA ALA A 305 20.09 5.06 -8.01
C ALA A 305 21.57 5.44 -7.97
N TRP A 306 22.07 5.93 -6.83
CA TRP A 306 23.41 6.50 -6.70
C TRP A 306 23.66 7.63 -7.72
N ALA A 307 22.65 8.50 -7.86
CA ALA A 307 22.65 9.58 -8.85
C ALA A 307 23.77 10.62 -8.62
N ASP A 308 24.28 10.73 -7.40
CA ASP A 308 25.41 11.60 -7.05
C ASP A 308 26.77 11.09 -7.55
N GLY A 309 26.89 9.81 -7.90
CA GLY A 309 28.16 9.17 -8.28
C GLY A 309 29.26 9.24 -7.22
N GLY A 310 28.93 9.57 -5.97
CA GLY A 310 29.89 9.83 -4.90
C GLY A 310 30.64 8.58 -4.47
N GLY A 311 31.93 8.71 -4.11
CA GLY A 311 32.70 7.58 -3.59
C GLY A 311 32.11 7.05 -2.28
N CYS A 312 31.78 5.76 -2.24
CA CYS A 312 30.95 5.21 -1.17
C CYS A 312 31.55 3.98 -0.45
N GLY A 313 32.84 3.68 -0.69
CA GLY A 313 33.56 2.62 0.00
C GLY A 313 33.20 1.17 -0.40
N HIS A 314 32.28 0.97 -1.34
CA HIS A 314 31.87 -0.36 -1.81
C HIS A 314 32.33 -0.57 -3.26
N ALA A 315 33.08 -1.65 -3.52
CA ALA A 315 33.68 -1.92 -4.84
C ALA A 315 32.63 -2.11 -5.94
N ALA A 316 31.50 -2.75 -5.61
CA ALA A 316 30.38 -2.96 -6.53
C ALA A 316 29.57 -1.68 -6.84
N GLY A 317 29.80 -0.59 -6.11
CA GLY A 317 29.02 0.64 -6.17
C GLY A 317 27.91 0.70 -5.13
N CYS A 318 27.20 1.83 -5.08
CA CYS A 318 26.21 2.12 -4.03
C CYS A 318 24.81 2.42 -4.52
N GLY A 319 24.45 1.87 -5.67
CA GLY A 319 23.11 1.96 -6.17
C GLY A 319 22.90 1.26 -7.49
N ASP A 320 21.66 1.27 -7.91
CA ASP A 320 21.22 0.69 -9.17
C ASP A 320 21.44 1.68 -10.33
N ARG A 321 22.51 1.47 -11.08
CA ARG A 321 22.88 2.26 -12.26
C ARG A 321 22.11 1.86 -13.50
N LEU A 322 21.11 0.98 -13.42
CA LEU A 322 20.12 0.90 -14.50
C LEU A 322 19.07 2.00 -14.35
N ILE A 323 18.98 2.63 -13.18
CA ILE A 323 18.17 3.81 -12.94
C ILE A 323 18.97 5.05 -13.34
N VAL A 324 19.08 5.29 -14.64
CA VAL A 324 19.73 6.49 -15.19
C VAL A 324 18.90 7.08 -16.31
N GLY A 325 18.88 8.41 -16.35
CA GLY A 325 18.18 9.20 -17.36
C GLY A 325 17.40 10.35 -16.70
N PRO A 326 17.13 11.46 -17.42
CA PRO A 326 16.28 12.51 -16.88
C PRO A 326 14.92 11.90 -16.48
N GLY A 327 14.53 12.06 -15.21
CA GLY A 327 13.20 11.65 -14.76
C GLY A 327 13.05 10.19 -14.28
N ALA A 328 14.05 9.60 -13.62
CA ALA A 328 13.84 8.36 -12.87
C ALA A 328 12.69 8.51 -11.84
N GLY A 329 12.72 9.64 -11.10
CA GLY A 329 11.62 10.10 -10.24
C GLY A 329 10.33 10.48 -10.99
N THR A 330 10.34 10.67 -12.31
CA THR A 330 9.12 10.97 -13.09
C THR A 330 8.56 9.74 -13.82
N THR A 331 9.35 8.68 -14.04
CA THR A 331 8.91 7.46 -14.74
C THR A 331 8.30 6.44 -13.78
N TYR A 332 8.93 6.20 -12.62
CA TYR A 332 8.38 5.32 -11.57
C TYR A 332 7.83 6.12 -10.38
N GLY A 333 8.22 7.39 -10.27
CA GLY A 333 7.80 8.25 -9.18
C GLY A 333 6.52 9.05 -9.42
N HIS A 334 5.87 8.98 -10.59
CA HIS A 334 4.67 9.79 -10.86
C HIS A 334 3.37 9.27 -10.23
N ALA A 335 3.35 8.02 -9.72
CA ALA A 335 2.16 7.41 -9.15
C ALA A 335 2.48 6.35 -8.08
N THR A 336 1.54 6.11 -7.17
CA THR A 336 1.49 4.99 -6.22
C THR A 336 0.04 4.70 -5.86
N HIS A 337 -0.43 3.51 -6.23
CA HIS A 337 -1.82 3.11 -6.02
C HIS A 337 -1.93 1.94 -5.05
N PRO A 338 -2.44 2.15 -3.83
CA PRO A 338 -2.80 1.06 -2.94
C PRO A 338 -4.00 0.28 -3.50
N ARG A 339 -4.01 -1.04 -3.27
CA ARG A 339 -5.16 -1.93 -3.47
C ARG A 339 -5.98 -2.01 -2.18
N TYR A 340 -7.27 -2.34 -2.31
CA TYR A 340 -8.18 -2.61 -1.18
C TYR A 340 -8.15 -1.48 -0.13
N THR A 341 -8.52 -0.27 -0.56
CA THR A 341 -8.42 0.95 0.25
C THR A 341 -9.62 1.18 1.14
N GLN A 342 -10.79 0.65 0.78
CA GLN A 342 -12.02 0.75 1.55
C GLN A 342 -12.10 -0.36 2.61
N ALA A 343 -11.45 -0.20 3.75
CA ALA A 343 -11.43 -1.22 4.81
C ALA A 343 -12.39 -0.95 5.97
N VAL A 344 -13.04 0.23 6.01
CA VAL A 344 -13.94 0.67 7.08
C VAL A 344 -15.28 1.07 6.49
N ALA A 345 -16.37 0.62 7.10
CA ALA A 345 -17.74 0.94 6.72
C ALA A 345 -18.54 1.36 7.96
N ALA A 346 -19.36 2.40 7.84
CA ALA A 346 -20.29 2.80 8.89
C ALA A 346 -21.55 1.92 8.82
N VAL A 347 -21.93 1.28 9.92
CA VAL A 347 -23.11 0.43 10.02
C VAL A 347 -24.10 1.00 11.02
N ASP A 348 -25.39 1.00 10.68
CA ASP A 348 -26.47 1.35 11.61
C ASP A 348 -26.93 0.07 12.33
N ARG A 349 -26.91 0.11 13.66
CA ARG A 349 -27.40 -0.94 14.55
C ARG A 349 -28.28 -0.30 15.62
N ASP A 350 -29.58 -0.58 15.56
CA ASP A 350 -30.56 -0.08 16.53
C ASP A 350 -30.53 1.46 16.69
N GLY A 351 -30.24 2.20 15.61
CA GLY A 351 -30.14 3.67 15.62
C GLY A 351 -28.78 4.21 16.08
N GLU A 352 -27.81 3.33 16.36
CA GLU A 352 -26.43 3.69 16.61
C GLU A 352 -25.57 3.43 15.37
N ILE A 353 -24.83 4.44 14.91
CA ILE A 353 -23.87 4.26 13.82
C ILE A 353 -22.51 3.84 14.38
N LEU A 354 -22.12 2.61 14.10
CA LEU A 354 -20.88 1.97 14.54
C LEU A 354 -19.94 1.76 13.34
N PRO A 355 -18.61 1.75 13.53
CA PRO A 355 -17.69 1.36 12.47
C PRO A 355 -17.50 -0.16 12.45
N ALA A 356 -17.64 -0.75 11.26
CA ALA A 356 -17.17 -2.08 10.93
C ALA A 356 -15.88 -1.98 10.12
N ALA A 357 -14.94 -2.90 10.32
CA ALA A 357 -13.68 -2.93 9.59
C ALA A 357 -13.20 -4.36 9.35
N VAL A 358 -12.32 -4.53 8.36
CA VAL A 358 -11.48 -5.74 8.25
C VAL A 358 -10.18 -5.48 9.01
N ARG A 359 -9.96 -6.20 10.11
CA ARG A 359 -8.71 -6.18 10.89
C ARG A 359 -7.90 -7.42 10.56
N GLY A 360 -6.72 -7.23 10.00
CA GLY A 360 -5.96 -8.33 9.39
C GLY A 360 -6.75 -8.91 8.21
N ASP A 361 -7.32 -10.09 8.41
CA ASP A 361 -8.22 -10.76 7.47
C ASP A 361 -9.61 -11.06 8.06
N ARG A 362 -9.97 -10.45 9.20
CA ARG A 362 -11.24 -10.71 9.92
C ARG A 362 -12.14 -9.49 9.92
N ALA A 363 -13.42 -9.66 9.58
CA ALA A 363 -14.42 -8.61 9.77
C ALA A 363 -14.79 -8.47 11.25
N ALA A 364 -14.79 -7.24 11.76
CA ALA A 364 -15.17 -6.93 13.12
C ALA A 364 -15.95 -5.61 13.18
N ILE A 365 -16.78 -5.44 14.21
CA ILE A 365 -17.47 -4.20 14.54
C ILE A 365 -16.95 -3.66 15.87
N LEU A 366 -16.75 -2.35 15.97
CA LEU A 366 -16.34 -1.71 17.21
C LEU A 366 -17.58 -1.21 17.96
N ARG A 367 -17.81 -1.73 19.17
CA ARG A 367 -18.93 -1.35 20.03
C ARG A 367 -18.46 -1.19 21.47
N GLY A 368 -18.81 -0.07 22.11
CA GLY A 368 -18.47 0.17 23.52
C GLY A 368 -16.97 0.10 23.82
N GLY A 369 -16.11 0.46 22.86
CA GLY A 369 -14.65 0.39 22.97
C GLY A 369 -14.04 -1.00 22.74
N ALA A 370 -14.85 -2.01 22.39
CA ALA A 370 -14.38 -3.36 22.14
C ALA A 370 -14.70 -3.83 20.72
N TRP A 371 -13.78 -4.56 20.11
CA TRP A 371 -13.99 -5.20 18.81
C TRP A 371 -14.71 -6.53 18.98
N GLU A 372 -15.83 -6.68 18.27
CA GLU A 372 -16.62 -7.90 18.19
C GLU A 372 -16.40 -8.54 16.81
N ASP A 373 -15.90 -9.79 16.76
CA ASP A 373 -15.73 -10.56 15.52
C ASP A 373 -17.10 -10.85 14.89
N LEU A 374 -17.23 -10.55 13.60
CA LEU A 374 -18.47 -10.77 12.84
C LEU A 374 -18.57 -12.18 12.23
N GLY A 375 -17.65 -13.08 12.54
CA GLY A 375 -17.56 -14.42 12.00
C GLY A 375 -17.13 -14.43 10.53
N GLY A 376 -17.45 -15.52 9.82
CA GLY A 376 -17.24 -15.62 8.37
C GLY A 376 -15.84 -16.04 7.94
N PRO A 377 -15.55 -15.99 6.63
CA PRO A 377 -14.28 -16.41 6.05
C PRO A 377 -13.16 -15.39 6.30
N PRO A 378 -11.89 -15.72 6.01
CA PRO A 378 -10.84 -14.73 5.82
C PRO A 378 -11.20 -13.77 4.67
N LEU A 379 -10.86 -12.49 4.82
CA LEU A 379 -11.23 -11.43 3.89
C LEU A 379 -10.01 -10.60 3.50
N LEU A 380 -10.02 -10.11 2.26
CA LEU A 380 -9.19 -8.98 1.87
C LEU A 380 -9.66 -7.71 2.60
N PRO A 381 -8.82 -6.66 2.73
CA PRO A 381 -9.15 -5.47 3.51
C PRO A 381 -10.03 -4.51 2.69
N ALA A 382 -11.15 -5.04 2.20
CA ALA A 382 -12.16 -4.37 1.40
C ALA A 382 -13.55 -4.70 1.96
N LEU A 383 -14.26 -3.69 2.43
CA LEU A 383 -15.56 -3.80 3.09
C LEU A 383 -16.48 -2.68 2.62
N THR A 384 -17.60 -3.05 1.99
CA THR A 384 -18.62 -2.09 1.57
C THR A 384 -19.96 -2.43 2.19
N ARG A 385 -20.80 -1.41 2.41
CA ARG A 385 -22.13 -1.55 2.99
C ARG A 385 -23.18 -1.11 2.01
N ALA A 386 -24.26 -1.86 1.90
CA ALA A 386 -25.50 -1.41 1.29
C ALA A 386 -26.69 -1.95 2.08
N GLY A 387 -27.64 -1.07 2.42
CA GLY A 387 -28.76 -1.43 3.30
C GLY A 387 -28.23 -2.04 4.61
N ASN A 388 -28.82 -3.16 5.03
CA ASN A 388 -28.38 -3.88 6.23
C ASN A 388 -27.35 -4.99 5.95
N ARG A 389 -26.55 -4.86 4.89
CA ARG A 389 -25.58 -5.87 4.47
C ARG A 389 -24.18 -5.31 4.36
N LEU A 390 -23.20 -6.14 4.70
CA LEU A 390 -21.80 -5.92 4.39
C LEU A 390 -21.37 -6.87 3.27
N TYR A 391 -20.49 -6.39 2.41
CA TYR A 391 -19.93 -7.13 1.29
C TYR A 391 -18.40 -7.04 1.33
N ALA A 392 -17.73 -8.18 1.20
CA ALA A 392 -16.29 -8.29 1.26
C ALA A 392 -15.77 -9.43 0.37
N ILE A 393 -14.48 -9.41 0.03
CA ILE A 393 -13.88 -10.43 -0.84
C ILE A 393 -13.12 -11.45 -0.01
N GLY A 394 -13.47 -12.73 -0.17
CA GLY A 394 -12.74 -13.86 0.39
C GLY A 394 -11.68 -14.35 -0.59
N PRO A 395 -10.39 -14.31 -0.24
CA PRO A 395 -9.34 -14.78 -1.14
C PRO A 395 -9.05 -16.28 -0.96
N GLY A 396 -9.04 -17.02 -2.06
CA GLY A 396 -8.34 -18.30 -2.19
C GLY A 396 -6.95 -18.09 -2.79
N PHE A 397 -5.94 -17.91 -1.93
CA PHE A 397 -4.54 -17.96 -2.35
C PHE A 397 -4.06 -19.41 -2.28
N THR A 398 -3.77 -20.02 -3.43
CA THR A 398 -3.37 -21.43 -3.50
C THR A 398 -2.07 -21.61 -4.27
N ARG A 399 -1.45 -22.78 -4.12
CA ARG A 399 -0.26 -23.15 -4.90
C ARG A 399 -0.61 -23.54 -6.34
N ASP A 400 -1.81 -24.07 -6.56
CA ASP A 400 -2.32 -24.39 -7.89
C ASP A 400 -2.86 -23.08 -8.50
N PRO A 401 -2.23 -22.56 -9.57
CA PRO A 401 -2.68 -21.33 -10.19
C PRO A 401 -4.14 -21.42 -10.69
N ALA A 402 -4.64 -22.61 -11.01
CA ALA A 402 -6.02 -22.83 -11.44
C ALA A 402 -7.04 -22.80 -10.28
N GLY A 403 -6.57 -22.96 -9.04
CA GLY A 403 -7.39 -22.98 -7.83
C GLY A 403 -7.62 -21.60 -7.18
N HIS A 404 -7.01 -20.54 -7.71
CA HIS A 404 -7.24 -19.20 -7.18
C HIS A 404 -8.71 -18.77 -7.28
N VAL A 405 -9.23 -18.09 -6.25
CA VAL A 405 -10.61 -17.57 -6.24
C VAL A 405 -10.71 -16.24 -5.47
N ARG A 406 -11.63 -15.37 -5.87
CA ARG A 406 -11.94 -14.08 -5.20
C ARG A 406 -13.45 -13.95 -5.07
N ASP A 407 -14.02 -14.72 -4.15
CA ASP A 407 -15.47 -14.77 -3.99
C ASP A 407 -15.99 -13.59 -3.19
N LEU A 408 -17.14 -13.07 -3.62
CA LEU A 408 -17.87 -12.04 -2.89
C LEU A 408 -18.67 -12.72 -1.78
N HIS A 409 -18.37 -12.37 -0.53
CA HIS A 409 -19.17 -12.75 0.61
C HIS A 409 -20.07 -11.62 1.04
N CYS A 410 -21.29 -11.96 1.43
CA CYS A 410 -22.29 -11.05 1.95
C CYS A 410 -22.67 -11.46 3.37
N LEU A 411 -22.55 -10.53 4.31
CA LEU A 411 -23.04 -10.67 5.68
C LEU A 411 -24.37 -9.94 5.81
N ASP A 412 -25.41 -10.66 6.21
CA ASP A 412 -26.66 -10.06 6.68
C ASP A 412 -26.48 -9.66 8.15
N LEU A 413 -26.55 -8.35 8.43
CA LEU A 413 -26.28 -7.84 9.75
C LEU A 413 -27.36 -8.28 10.76
N ASP A 414 -28.62 -8.42 10.38
CA ASP A 414 -29.68 -8.80 11.33
C ASP A 414 -29.53 -10.24 11.82
N THR A 415 -29.15 -11.15 10.92
CA THR A 415 -29.04 -12.59 11.26
C THR A 415 -27.63 -12.99 11.67
N GLY A 416 -26.61 -12.24 11.27
CA GLY A 416 -25.19 -12.62 11.41
C GLY A 416 -24.75 -13.70 10.42
N GLU A 417 -25.56 -14.01 9.40
CA GLU A 417 -25.28 -15.06 8.43
C GLU A 417 -24.41 -14.58 7.28
N TRP A 418 -23.33 -15.30 7.01
CA TRP A 418 -22.47 -15.11 5.83
C TRP A 418 -22.93 -16.00 4.69
N THR A 419 -23.13 -15.41 3.51
CA THR A 419 -23.41 -16.12 2.26
C THR A 419 -22.28 -15.88 1.25
N ASP A 420 -21.79 -16.95 0.64
CA ASP A 420 -20.90 -16.88 -0.52
C ASP A 420 -21.70 -16.64 -1.81
N LEU A 421 -21.45 -15.51 -2.46
CA LEU A 421 -22.07 -15.10 -3.71
C LEU A 421 -21.20 -15.41 -4.94
N GLY A 422 -20.11 -16.16 -4.76
CA GLY A 422 -19.15 -16.49 -5.80
C GLY A 422 -18.55 -15.24 -6.46
N ASN A 423 -18.10 -15.40 -7.68
CA ASN A 423 -17.55 -14.31 -8.49
C ASN A 423 -17.87 -14.51 -9.99
N PRO A 424 -17.79 -13.46 -10.82
CA PRO A 424 -18.14 -13.56 -12.25
C PRO A 424 -17.09 -14.29 -13.10
N ALA A 425 -15.91 -14.59 -12.55
CA ALA A 425 -14.76 -15.12 -13.27
C ALA A 425 -14.50 -16.62 -13.05
N GLY A 426 -15.13 -17.23 -12.02
CA GLY A 426 -14.88 -18.61 -11.62
C GLY A 426 -13.58 -18.74 -10.83
N THR A 427 -12.62 -19.50 -11.35
CA THR A 427 -11.33 -19.77 -10.68
C THR A 427 -10.14 -19.45 -11.58
N GLY A 428 -8.95 -19.48 -10.99
CA GLY A 428 -7.67 -19.34 -11.67
C GLY A 428 -7.27 -17.89 -11.94
N GLY A 429 -6.50 -17.70 -13.02
CA GLY A 429 -6.03 -16.38 -13.46
C GLY A 429 -7.13 -15.31 -13.60
N PRO A 430 -8.28 -15.62 -14.25
CA PRO A 430 -9.39 -14.66 -14.37
C PRO A 430 -9.98 -14.21 -13.04
N ALA A 431 -10.04 -15.07 -12.01
CA ALA A 431 -10.61 -14.70 -10.71
C ALA A 431 -9.83 -13.61 -9.98
N ARG A 432 -8.54 -13.46 -10.28
CA ARG A 432 -7.67 -12.45 -9.68
C ARG A 432 -8.05 -11.02 -10.06
N THR A 433 -8.81 -10.83 -11.14
CA THR A 433 -9.13 -9.47 -11.65
C THR A 433 -10.37 -8.85 -11.00
N VAL A 434 -11.07 -9.58 -10.12
CA VAL A 434 -12.39 -9.20 -9.58
C VAL A 434 -12.38 -7.89 -8.80
N GLY A 435 -11.26 -7.54 -8.15
CA GLY A 435 -11.08 -6.27 -7.47
C GLY A 435 -11.95 -6.09 -6.21
N GLN A 436 -12.27 -4.84 -5.88
CA GLN A 436 -13.11 -4.47 -4.72
C GLN A 436 -14.60 -4.44 -5.10
N PRO A 437 -15.51 -4.79 -4.17
CA PRO A 437 -16.93 -4.77 -4.42
C PRO A 437 -17.53 -3.37 -4.27
N ALA A 438 -18.57 -3.11 -5.06
CA ALA A 438 -19.55 -2.05 -4.80
C ALA A 438 -20.92 -2.67 -4.58
N ALA A 439 -21.79 -2.00 -3.83
CA ALA A 439 -23.15 -2.45 -3.63
C ALA A 439 -24.10 -1.28 -3.43
N ALA A 440 -25.37 -1.49 -3.79
CA ALA A 440 -26.49 -0.59 -3.54
C ALA A 440 -27.71 -1.40 -3.09
N ASP A 441 -28.57 -0.83 -2.27
CA ASP A 441 -29.77 -1.50 -1.74
C ASP A 441 -30.84 -0.42 -1.52
N ASP A 442 -32.00 -0.58 -2.15
CA ASP A 442 -33.13 0.35 -2.05
C ASP A 442 -34.19 -0.08 -1.01
N GLY A 443 -33.91 -1.14 -0.25
CA GLY A 443 -34.79 -1.78 0.72
C GLY A 443 -35.62 -2.94 0.17
N THR A 444 -35.78 -3.04 -1.16
CA THR A 444 -36.50 -4.14 -1.84
C THR A 444 -35.59 -4.99 -2.70
N THR A 445 -34.66 -4.33 -3.38
CA THR A 445 -33.70 -4.89 -4.31
C THR A 445 -32.29 -4.48 -3.87
N ALA A 446 -31.37 -5.44 -3.86
CA ALA A 446 -29.95 -5.15 -3.66
C ALA A 446 -29.16 -5.50 -4.92
N VAL A 447 -28.21 -4.66 -5.29
CA VAL A 447 -27.28 -4.89 -6.39
C VAL A 447 -25.87 -4.96 -5.80
N ALA A 448 -25.16 -6.05 -6.10
CA ALA A 448 -23.74 -6.17 -5.87
C ALA A 448 -23.00 -6.10 -7.20
N CYS A 449 -21.85 -5.44 -7.23
CA CYS A 449 -21.05 -5.24 -8.43
C CYS A 449 -19.59 -5.60 -8.17
N LEU A 450 -19.00 -6.31 -9.14
CA LEU A 450 -17.60 -6.69 -9.20
C LEU A 450 -17.01 -6.35 -10.57
N ARG A 451 -15.68 -6.28 -10.64
CA ARG A 451 -15.00 -6.23 -11.94
C ARG A 451 -15.07 -7.59 -12.63
N HIS A 452 -15.24 -7.58 -13.93
CA HIS A 452 -15.23 -8.75 -14.79
C HIS A 452 -13.82 -9.01 -15.36
N PRO A 453 -13.45 -10.25 -15.73
CA PRO A 453 -12.12 -10.58 -16.29
C PRO A 453 -11.66 -9.81 -17.51
N ASP A 454 -12.59 -9.34 -18.33
CA ASP A 454 -12.26 -8.49 -19.50
C ASP A 454 -11.97 -7.03 -19.12
N GLY A 455 -12.02 -6.69 -17.82
CA GLY A 455 -11.84 -5.35 -17.29
C GLY A 455 -13.15 -4.58 -17.11
N GLY A 456 -14.28 -5.06 -17.63
CA GLY A 456 -15.59 -4.45 -17.46
C GLY A 456 -16.20 -4.71 -16.08
N LEU A 457 -17.52 -4.62 -15.96
CA LEU A 457 -18.24 -4.86 -14.71
C LEU A 457 -19.20 -6.04 -14.84
N ALA A 458 -19.49 -6.69 -13.72
CA ALA A 458 -20.57 -7.65 -13.61
C ALA A 458 -21.39 -7.35 -12.35
N VAL A 459 -22.68 -7.65 -12.43
CA VAL A 459 -23.63 -7.42 -11.33
C VAL A 459 -24.35 -8.70 -10.95
N ARG A 460 -24.72 -8.76 -9.68
CA ARG A 460 -25.62 -9.77 -9.13
C ARG A 460 -26.70 -9.05 -8.36
N THR A 461 -27.96 -9.44 -8.59
CA THR A 461 -29.11 -8.72 -8.06
C THR A 461 -29.91 -9.63 -7.15
N ARG A 462 -30.29 -9.12 -5.98
CA ARG A 462 -31.17 -9.77 -5.02
C ARG A 462 -32.56 -9.18 -5.15
N THR A 463 -33.54 -10.01 -5.45
CA THR A 463 -34.97 -9.65 -5.38
C THR A 463 -35.66 -10.55 -4.36
N GLY A 464 -36.31 -9.96 -3.36
CA GLY A 464 -36.77 -10.72 -2.19
C GLY A 464 -35.59 -11.34 -1.44
N THR A 465 -35.53 -12.67 -1.34
CA THR A 465 -34.42 -13.38 -0.65
C THR A 465 -33.40 -14.01 -1.59
N ALA A 466 -33.69 -14.10 -2.89
CA ALA A 466 -32.87 -14.84 -3.84
C ALA A 466 -31.92 -13.92 -4.63
N TRP A 467 -30.69 -14.38 -4.81
CA TRP A 467 -29.70 -13.75 -5.69
C TRP A 467 -29.77 -14.34 -7.10
N SER A 468 -29.72 -13.48 -8.13
CA SER A 468 -29.58 -13.88 -9.54
C SER A 468 -28.24 -14.58 -9.82
N ALA A 469 -28.00 -15.02 -11.06
CA ALA A 469 -26.63 -15.28 -11.52
C ALA A 469 -25.87 -13.95 -11.72
N TRP A 470 -24.54 -14.03 -11.88
CA TRP A 470 -23.74 -12.90 -12.33
C TRP A 470 -24.09 -12.55 -13.78
N THR A 471 -24.37 -11.27 -14.01
CA THR A 471 -24.66 -10.70 -15.33
C THR A 471 -23.55 -9.73 -15.69
N HIS A 472 -22.84 -10.00 -16.78
CA HIS A 472 -21.84 -9.08 -17.33
C HIS A 472 -22.51 -7.82 -17.87
N LEU A 473 -21.90 -6.67 -17.63
CA LEU A 473 -22.34 -5.38 -18.13
C LEU A 473 -21.42 -4.95 -19.27
N ASP A 474 -22.02 -4.68 -20.43
CA ASP A 474 -21.30 -4.11 -21.57
C ASP A 474 -20.67 -2.77 -21.17
N GLY A 475 -19.39 -2.57 -21.50
CA GLY A 475 -18.69 -1.35 -21.16
C GLY A 475 -17.17 -1.43 -21.34
N PRO A 476 -16.47 -0.30 -21.12
CA PRO A 476 -15.02 -0.25 -21.23
C PRO A 476 -14.35 -0.91 -20.02
N PRO A 477 -13.06 -1.23 -20.12
CA PRO A 477 -12.26 -1.55 -18.94
C PRO A 477 -12.29 -0.43 -17.91
N VAL A 478 -12.41 -0.79 -16.63
CA VAL A 478 -12.37 0.13 -15.48
C VAL A 478 -11.06 -0.03 -14.71
N HIS A 479 -10.62 1.04 -14.04
CA HIS A 479 -9.36 1.06 -13.31
C HIS A 479 -9.38 0.23 -12.01
N GLU A 480 -10.25 0.58 -11.07
CA GLU A 480 -10.32 0.01 -9.71
C GLU A 480 -11.77 -0.37 -9.39
N ALA A 481 -12.22 0.00 -8.20
CA ALA A 481 -13.52 -0.26 -7.62
C ALA A 481 -14.54 0.68 -8.27
N PRO A 482 -15.69 0.15 -8.69
CA PRO A 482 -16.84 1.00 -8.94
C PRO A 482 -17.38 1.61 -7.64
N ALA A 483 -18.26 2.58 -7.77
CA ALA A 483 -19.18 3.01 -6.71
C ALA A 483 -20.61 2.73 -7.17
N ALA A 484 -21.49 2.35 -6.25
CA ALA A 484 -22.88 2.06 -6.56
C ALA A 484 -23.80 2.77 -5.57
N TYR A 485 -24.91 3.31 -6.08
CA TYR A 485 -25.99 3.87 -5.29
C TYR A 485 -27.32 3.57 -5.97
N GLY A 486 -28.42 3.66 -5.22
CA GLY A 486 -29.75 3.46 -5.78
C GLY A 486 -30.85 3.74 -4.78
N ALA A 487 -32.02 4.06 -5.31
CA ALA A 487 -33.24 4.33 -4.55
C ALA A 487 -34.47 4.04 -5.42
N ALA A 488 -35.53 3.53 -4.80
CA ALA A 488 -36.84 3.33 -5.41
C ALA A 488 -36.80 2.60 -6.78
N GLY A 489 -36.03 1.50 -6.86
CA GLY A 489 -35.92 0.66 -8.05
C GLY A 489 -35.01 1.22 -9.14
N ALA A 490 -34.32 2.34 -8.92
CA ALA A 490 -33.33 2.89 -9.84
C ALA A 490 -31.92 2.81 -9.21
N PHE A 491 -30.99 2.22 -9.95
CA PHE A 491 -29.61 2.00 -9.54
C PHE A 491 -28.64 2.63 -10.53
N THR A 492 -27.56 3.18 -10.00
CA THR A 492 -26.44 3.69 -10.79
C THR A 492 -25.14 3.11 -10.25
N ILE A 493 -24.32 2.61 -11.15
CA ILE A 493 -22.93 2.22 -10.88
C ILE A 493 -22.04 3.17 -11.66
N VAL A 494 -21.03 3.76 -11.01
CA VAL A 494 -20.04 4.63 -11.65
C VAL A 494 -18.63 4.07 -11.47
N ALA A 495 -17.78 4.21 -12.47
CA ALA A 495 -16.39 3.76 -12.40
C ALA A 495 -15.45 4.66 -13.20
N ALA A 496 -14.21 4.81 -12.71
CA ALA A 496 -13.13 5.42 -13.48
C ALA A 496 -12.67 4.49 -14.60
N THR A 497 -12.47 5.06 -15.78
CA THR A 497 -11.94 4.40 -16.97
C THR A 497 -10.67 5.13 -17.44
N PRO A 498 -9.85 4.54 -18.33
CA PRO A 498 -8.61 5.16 -18.82
C PRO A 498 -8.71 6.58 -19.37
N GLY A 499 -9.89 7.02 -19.83
CA GLY A 499 -10.07 8.37 -20.37
C GLY A 499 -11.34 9.07 -19.95
N ASN A 500 -12.10 8.53 -19.01
CA ASN A 500 -13.41 9.06 -18.62
C ASN A 500 -13.91 8.49 -17.28
N THR A 501 -15.07 8.94 -16.83
CA THR A 501 -15.93 8.23 -15.88
C THR A 501 -17.12 7.65 -16.64
N ALA A 502 -17.38 6.35 -16.47
CA ALA A 502 -18.53 5.68 -17.05
C ALA A 502 -19.61 5.42 -15.99
N ALA A 503 -20.87 5.41 -16.42
CA ALA A 503 -22.01 5.05 -15.60
C ALA A 503 -22.84 3.94 -16.25
N TRP A 504 -23.37 3.06 -15.41
CA TRP A 504 -24.37 2.05 -15.75
C TRP A 504 -25.61 2.34 -14.93
N GLU A 505 -26.72 2.63 -15.60
CA GLU A 505 -27.99 3.02 -14.99
C GLU A 505 -29.05 1.97 -15.31
N GLY A 506 -29.83 1.56 -14.31
CA GLY A 506 -30.73 0.42 -14.48
C GLY A 506 -31.69 0.19 -13.33
N ASP A 507 -32.51 -0.86 -13.47
CA ASP A 507 -33.46 -1.33 -12.45
C ASP A 507 -32.95 -2.54 -11.66
N GLY A 508 -31.66 -2.85 -11.80
CA GLY A 508 -31.04 -4.05 -11.25
C GLY A 508 -31.11 -5.27 -12.17
N THR A 509 -31.97 -5.26 -13.19
CA THR A 509 -32.11 -6.38 -14.15
C THR A 509 -31.78 -5.98 -15.59
N SER A 510 -32.03 -4.72 -15.94
CA SER A 510 -31.68 -4.10 -17.21
C SER A 510 -30.78 -2.90 -16.94
N TRP A 511 -29.78 -2.70 -17.80
CA TRP A 511 -28.74 -1.69 -17.62
C TRP A 511 -28.45 -0.97 -18.92
N THR A 512 -28.23 0.33 -18.83
CA THR A 512 -27.77 1.18 -19.93
C THR A 512 -26.46 1.83 -19.52
N ARG A 513 -25.45 1.71 -20.38
CA ARG A 513 -24.13 2.29 -20.18
C ARG A 513 -24.01 3.63 -20.90
N ARG A 514 -23.34 4.58 -20.27
CA ARG A 514 -22.94 5.85 -20.88
C ARG A 514 -21.62 6.35 -20.30
N ASP A 515 -20.88 7.11 -21.10
CA ASP A 515 -19.79 7.92 -20.58
C ASP A 515 -20.38 9.22 -20.00
N LEU A 516 -19.82 9.71 -18.90
CA LEU A 516 -20.35 10.90 -18.21
C LEU A 516 -19.74 12.20 -18.70
N ASP A 517 -18.56 12.16 -19.33
CA ASP A 517 -17.83 13.35 -19.82
C ASP A 517 -17.75 14.45 -18.75
N LEU A 518 -17.42 14.05 -17.52
CA LEU A 518 -17.45 14.94 -16.35
C LEU A 518 -16.52 16.15 -16.58
N PRO A 519 -16.96 17.38 -16.29
CA PRO A 519 -16.18 18.59 -16.59
C PRO A 519 -14.90 18.66 -15.74
N GLY A 520 -13.78 18.99 -16.37
CA GLY A 520 -12.49 19.26 -15.74
C GLY A 520 -12.12 20.76 -15.73
N PRO A 521 -11.02 21.13 -15.05
CA PRO A 521 -10.64 22.53 -14.79
C PRO A 521 -10.40 23.37 -16.05
N ASP A 522 -9.90 22.77 -17.12
CA ASP A 522 -9.61 23.45 -18.39
C ASP A 522 -10.72 23.27 -19.44
N GLY A 523 -11.92 22.86 -19.03
CA GLY A 523 -13.02 22.50 -19.93
C GLY A 523 -12.82 21.17 -20.67
N ALA A 524 -11.71 20.47 -20.41
CA ALA A 524 -11.50 19.09 -20.83
C ALA A 524 -12.33 18.11 -19.97
N VAL A 525 -12.45 16.87 -20.43
CA VAL A 525 -13.02 15.78 -19.60
C VAL A 525 -12.08 15.51 -18.42
N HIS A 526 -12.64 15.44 -17.22
CA HIS A 526 -11.91 15.08 -16.01
C HIS A 526 -11.49 13.61 -16.05
N ILE A 527 -10.20 13.37 -15.81
CA ILE A 527 -9.63 12.02 -15.74
C ILE A 527 -9.29 11.73 -14.26
N PRO A 528 -10.01 10.81 -13.61
CA PRO A 528 -9.73 10.43 -12.22
C PRO A 528 -8.33 9.79 -12.07
N ALA A 529 -7.56 10.26 -11.09
CA ALA A 529 -6.30 9.63 -10.68
C ALA A 529 -6.47 8.67 -9.49
N SER A 530 -7.71 8.34 -9.14
CA SER A 530 -8.07 7.38 -8.11
C SER A 530 -9.34 6.62 -8.51
N ALA A 531 -9.71 5.60 -7.73
CA ALA A 531 -11.08 5.11 -7.74
C ALA A 531 -12.07 6.27 -7.52
N VAL A 532 -13.26 6.16 -8.09
CA VAL A 532 -14.36 7.10 -7.84
C VAL A 532 -15.17 6.66 -6.63
N THR A 533 -15.74 7.61 -5.93
CA THR A 533 -16.82 7.38 -4.96
C THR A 533 -18.04 8.18 -5.36
N ALA A 534 -19.22 7.73 -4.96
CA ALA A 534 -20.46 8.42 -5.28
C ALA A 534 -21.50 8.28 -4.18
N ALA A 535 -22.34 9.29 -4.04
CA ALA A 535 -23.48 9.29 -3.14
C ALA A 535 -24.63 10.07 -3.78
N GLN A 536 -25.86 9.58 -3.63
CA GLN A 536 -27.06 10.28 -4.09
C GLN A 536 -27.59 11.20 -2.99
N GLY A 537 -27.86 12.45 -3.35
CA GLY A 537 -28.50 13.43 -2.49
C GLY A 537 -30.02 13.28 -2.43
N PRO A 538 -30.67 13.94 -1.45
CA PRO A 538 -32.12 13.86 -1.25
C PRO A 538 -32.94 14.47 -2.41
N ASP A 539 -32.32 15.30 -3.25
CA ASP A 539 -32.93 15.88 -4.45
C ASP A 539 -32.80 14.99 -5.70
N GLY A 540 -32.27 13.77 -5.55
CA GLY A 540 -32.09 12.80 -6.61
C GLY A 540 -30.82 12.97 -7.45
N ARG A 541 -30.13 14.11 -7.32
CA ARG A 541 -28.80 14.32 -7.93
C ARG A 541 -27.73 13.56 -7.16
N ALA A 542 -26.64 13.23 -7.82
CA ALA A 542 -25.51 12.53 -7.23
C ALA A 542 -24.27 13.42 -7.15
N VAL A 543 -23.45 13.17 -6.13
CA VAL A 543 -22.07 13.65 -6.06
C VAL A 543 -21.15 12.50 -6.42
N ILE A 544 -20.22 12.72 -7.35
CA ILE A 544 -19.11 11.82 -7.66
C ILE A 544 -17.83 12.51 -7.22
N ALA A 545 -16.94 11.80 -6.52
CA ALA A 545 -15.66 12.33 -6.07
C ALA A 545 -14.49 11.46 -6.52
N SER A 546 -13.37 12.13 -6.82
CA SER A 546 -12.10 11.50 -7.18
C SER A 546 -10.93 12.43 -6.92
N ARG A 547 -9.69 11.93 -7.06
CA ARG A 547 -8.49 12.77 -7.10
C ARG A 547 -8.17 13.24 -8.51
N ALA A 548 -7.68 14.47 -8.63
CA ALA A 548 -7.13 15.03 -9.86
C ALA A 548 -5.73 14.49 -10.15
N ALA A 549 -5.44 14.25 -11.42
CA ALA A 549 -4.09 13.86 -11.85
C ALA A 549 -3.06 14.98 -11.60
N GLY A 550 -1.86 14.62 -11.15
CA GLY A 550 -0.71 15.51 -10.96
C GLY A 550 -0.75 16.44 -9.74
N SER A 551 -1.91 16.78 -9.20
CA SER A 551 -2.02 17.50 -7.91
C SER A 551 -2.54 16.64 -6.77
N SER A 552 -3.34 15.61 -7.08
CA SER A 552 -4.06 14.77 -6.12
C SER A 552 -5.10 15.52 -5.29
N ASP A 553 -5.48 16.72 -5.72
CA ASP A 553 -6.60 17.47 -5.13
C ASP A 553 -7.92 16.75 -5.32
N VAL A 554 -8.92 17.10 -4.52
CA VAL A 554 -10.25 16.50 -4.61
C VAL A 554 -11.07 17.21 -5.68
N VAL A 555 -11.68 16.44 -6.57
CA VAL A 555 -12.67 16.94 -7.53
C VAL A 555 -14.02 16.34 -7.21
N LEU A 556 -15.02 17.20 -7.04
CA LEU A 556 -16.41 16.86 -6.81
C LEU A 556 -17.22 17.20 -8.05
N HIS A 557 -17.95 16.23 -8.58
CA HIS A 557 -18.93 16.44 -9.64
C HIS A 557 -20.33 16.28 -9.08
N TYR A 558 -21.21 17.24 -9.34
CA TYR A 558 -22.58 17.23 -8.84
C TYR A 558 -23.58 17.33 -9.99
N GLY A 559 -24.53 16.40 -10.07
CA GLY A 559 -25.40 16.34 -11.23
C GLY A 559 -26.28 15.11 -11.34
N GLN A 560 -26.99 15.03 -12.44
CA GLN A 560 -27.82 13.89 -12.83
C GLN A 560 -27.93 13.83 -14.35
N GLY A 561 -27.96 12.62 -14.91
CA GLY A 561 -28.08 12.44 -16.35
C GLY A 561 -26.93 13.16 -17.08
N GLU A 562 -27.25 14.03 -18.03
CA GLU A 562 -26.27 14.78 -18.84
C GLU A 562 -25.82 16.12 -18.22
N THR A 563 -26.38 16.51 -17.08
CA THR A 563 -26.08 17.82 -16.47
C THR A 563 -25.20 17.65 -15.24
N TRP A 564 -23.94 18.07 -15.35
CA TRP A 564 -22.94 18.00 -14.28
C TRP A 564 -22.17 19.32 -14.14
N THR A 565 -21.93 19.73 -12.90
CA THR A 565 -20.92 20.74 -12.55
C THR A 565 -19.70 20.05 -11.95
N GLY A 566 -18.51 20.63 -12.13
CA GLY A 566 -17.26 20.17 -11.51
C GLY A 566 -16.71 21.20 -10.53
N THR A 567 -16.20 20.74 -9.40
CA THR A 567 -15.60 21.60 -8.38
C THR A 567 -14.29 21.00 -7.94
N VAL A 568 -13.17 21.70 -8.19
CA VAL A 568 -11.90 21.35 -7.53
C VAL A 568 -11.86 21.98 -6.15
N VAL A 569 -11.48 21.16 -5.17
CA VAL A 569 -11.20 21.55 -3.81
C VAL A 569 -9.74 21.23 -3.51
N PRO A 570 -8.84 22.23 -3.49
CA PRO A 570 -7.43 22.01 -3.20
C PRO A 570 -7.23 21.37 -1.83
N LEU A 571 -6.38 20.35 -1.79
CA LEU A 571 -6.00 19.63 -0.56
C LEU A 571 -4.48 19.44 -0.45
N GLU A 572 -3.74 19.72 -1.52
CA GLU A 572 -2.27 19.68 -1.53
C GLU A 572 -1.70 18.25 -1.36
N GLY A 573 -2.38 17.24 -1.91
CA GLY A 573 -1.87 15.87 -2.00
C GLY A 573 -2.75 14.81 -1.34
N GLY A 574 -2.17 13.62 -1.15
CA GLY A 574 -2.83 12.43 -0.60
C GLY A 574 -3.06 11.33 -1.63
N LEU A 575 -3.26 10.10 -1.17
CA LEU A 575 -3.25 8.89 -2.00
C LEU A 575 -4.62 8.23 -2.15
N LEU A 576 -5.45 8.31 -1.11
CA LEU A 576 -6.68 7.52 -0.98
C LEU A 576 -7.85 8.24 -1.64
N ALA A 577 -8.70 7.50 -2.35
CA ALA A 577 -9.92 8.07 -2.93
C ALA A 577 -10.78 8.77 -1.85
N PRO A 578 -11.49 9.88 -2.15
CA PRO A 578 -12.36 10.53 -1.19
C PRO A 578 -13.53 9.64 -0.75
N ALA A 579 -13.88 9.64 0.53
CA ALA A 579 -15.15 9.10 1.02
C ALA A 579 -16.20 10.20 1.11
N LEU A 580 -17.45 9.86 0.80
CA LEU A 580 -18.59 10.78 0.80
C LEU A 580 -19.64 10.31 1.79
N ALA A 581 -20.24 11.26 2.51
CA ALA A 581 -21.48 11.05 3.26
C ALA A 581 -22.40 12.26 3.07
N ILE A 582 -23.69 12.01 2.84
CA ILE A 582 -24.70 13.06 2.70
C ILE A 582 -25.65 12.96 3.89
N GLY A 583 -25.81 14.09 4.60
CA GLY A 583 -26.70 14.25 5.73
C GLY A 583 -28.15 14.53 5.32
N PRO A 584 -29.10 14.36 6.25
CA PRO A 584 -30.53 14.56 5.99
C PRO A 584 -30.90 16.02 5.65
N ASP A 585 -30.05 16.97 6.00
CA ASP A 585 -30.19 18.40 5.71
C ASP A 585 -29.50 18.83 4.41
N GLY A 586 -28.91 17.90 3.66
CA GLY A 586 -28.13 18.19 2.46
C GLY A 586 -26.70 18.65 2.73
N ALA A 587 -26.19 18.46 3.96
CA ALA A 587 -24.75 18.56 4.22
C ALA A 587 -23.99 17.41 3.53
N LEU A 588 -22.88 17.72 2.86
CA LEU A 588 -21.95 16.77 2.28
C LEU A 588 -20.66 16.78 3.09
N ALA A 589 -20.28 15.64 3.64
CA ALA A 589 -18.96 15.41 4.20
C ALA A 589 -18.08 14.70 3.17
N VAL A 590 -16.86 15.21 3.00
CA VAL A 590 -15.81 14.63 2.17
C VAL A 590 -14.61 14.34 3.06
N ALA A 591 -14.18 13.07 3.13
CA ALA A 591 -13.07 12.65 3.99
C ALA A 591 -12.02 11.85 3.19
N CYS A 592 -10.74 12.18 3.35
CA CYS A 592 -9.61 11.49 2.69
C CYS A 592 -8.30 11.75 3.46
N ASP A 593 -7.15 11.35 2.91
CA ASP A 593 -5.84 11.80 3.40
C ASP A 593 -5.34 13.04 2.65
N ASP A 594 -4.51 13.86 3.28
CA ASP A 594 -3.79 14.95 2.59
C ASP A 594 -2.35 14.56 2.24
N GLY A 595 -1.55 15.52 1.76
CA GLY A 595 -0.14 15.30 1.39
C GLY A 595 0.77 14.85 2.55
N SER A 596 0.37 15.09 3.81
CA SER A 596 1.07 14.55 4.99
C SER A 596 0.65 13.11 5.31
N GLY A 597 -0.46 12.64 4.76
CA GLY A 597 -1.10 11.36 5.10
C GLY A 597 -2.12 11.47 6.23
N ALA A 598 -2.34 12.66 6.80
CA ALA A 598 -3.32 12.89 7.85
C ALA A 598 -4.77 12.87 7.32
N PRO A 599 -5.77 12.48 8.13
CA PRO A 599 -7.16 12.56 7.69
C PRO A 599 -7.55 14.02 7.52
N ALA A 600 -8.07 14.35 6.34
CA ALA A 600 -8.62 15.65 6.02
C ALA A 600 -10.12 15.53 5.75
N VAL A 601 -10.89 16.42 6.38
CA VAL A 601 -12.35 16.46 6.27
C VAL A 601 -12.84 17.84 5.90
N LEU A 602 -13.71 17.88 4.91
CA LEU A 602 -14.46 19.04 4.48
C LEU A 602 -15.96 18.78 4.63
N VAL A 603 -16.70 19.76 5.12
CA VAL A 603 -18.17 19.76 5.09
C VAL A 603 -18.65 20.98 4.32
N LEU A 604 -19.56 20.76 3.37
CA LEU A 604 -20.20 21.79 2.56
C LEU A 604 -21.70 21.50 2.40
N ALA A 605 -22.48 22.50 2.00
CA ALA A 605 -23.85 22.26 1.58
C ALA A 605 -23.85 21.77 0.12
N LEU A 606 -24.70 20.81 -0.25
CA LEU A 606 -24.83 20.36 -1.66
C LEU A 606 -25.10 21.52 -2.62
N ALA A 607 -25.85 22.53 -2.18
CA ALA A 607 -26.14 23.73 -2.96
C ALA A 607 -24.89 24.55 -3.33
N ASP A 608 -23.78 24.44 -2.58
CA ASP A 608 -22.52 25.11 -2.91
C ASP A 608 -21.89 24.56 -4.20
N LEU A 609 -22.27 23.34 -4.62
CA LEU A 609 -21.80 22.71 -5.86
C LEU A 609 -22.62 23.13 -7.08
N ASP A 610 -23.72 23.86 -6.90
CA ASP A 610 -24.61 24.33 -7.96
C ASP A 610 -24.35 25.81 -8.29
N HIS A 611 -23.27 26.05 -9.04
CA HIS A 611 -22.71 27.39 -9.26
C HIS A 611 -22.95 27.96 -10.67
N GLY A 612 -23.85 27.36 -11.46
CA GLY A 612 -24.28 27.85 -12.79
C GLY A 612 -23.23 27.82 -13.92
N GLY A 613 -21.99 27.46 -13.63
CA GLY A 613 -20.92 27.23 -14.61
C GLY A 613 -20.50 25.76 -14.68
N PRO A 614 -19.77 25.33 -15.71
CA PRO A 614 -19.39 23.91 -15.86
C PRO A 614 -18.35 23.46 -14.84
N TYR A 615 -17.49 24.38 -14.39
CA TYR A 615 -16.42 24.07 -13.43
C TYR A 615 -16.11 25.27 -12.53
N THR A 616 -15.76 25.03 -11.27
CA THR A 616 -15.30 26.07 -10.33
C THR A 616 -14.17 25.59 -9.43
N LEU A 617 -13.41 26.56 -8.90
CA LEU A 617 -12.50 26.34 -7.78
C LEU A 617 -13.22 26.73 -6.49
N LEU A 618 -13.28 25.80 -5.55
CA LEU A 618 -13.85 26.05 -4.22
C LEU A 618 -12.75 25.95 -3.17
N SER A 619 -12.24 27.11 -2.75
CA SER A 619 -11.32 27.19 -1.61
C SER A 619 -12.12 27.16 -0.31
N ARG A 620 -12.12 26.00 0.35
CA ARG A 620 -12.73 25.81 1.67
C ARG A 620 -11.69 25.23 2.64
N PRO A 621 -11.73 25.63 3.92
CA PRO A 621 -10.80 25.08 4.89
C PRO A 621 -11.09 23.60 5.12
N TRP A 622 -10.07 22.77 4.92
CA TRP A 622 -10.06 21.39 5.39
C TRP A 622 -9.70 21.36 6.87
N THR A 623 -10.45 20.58 7.61
CA THR A 623 -10.06 20.18 8.96
C THR A 623 -9.11 18.99 8.84
N ARG A 624 -8.00 19.01 9.57
CA ARG A 624 -6.97 17.96 9.50
C ARG A 624 -6.78 17.33 10.87
N GLY A 625 -6.63 16.01 10.91
CA GLY A 625 -6.12 15.30 12.06
C GLY A 625 -4.60 15.34 12.13
N ASP A 626 -4.06 14.59 13.08
CA ASP A 626 -2.64 14.53 13.44
C ASP A 626 -2.09 13.09 13.43
N VAL A 627 -2.79 12.18 12.75
CA VAL A 627 -2.42 10.77 12.60
C VAL A 627 -2.33 10.41 11.13
N THR A 628 -1.30 9.67 10.70
CA THR A 628 -1.25 9.15 9.33
C THR A 628 -2.23 8.00 9.14
N VAL A 629 -3.10 8.07 8.12
CA VAL A 629 -4.14 7.04 7.88
C VAL A 629 -3.67 5.98 6.90
N LEU A 630 -3.90 4.70 7.19
CA LEU A 630 -3.54 3.57 6.32
C LEU A 630 -4.61 3.26 5.26
N LYS A 631 -5.88 3.46 5.62
CA LYS A 631 -7.03 3.12 4.76
C LYS A 631 -7.92 4.33 4.56
N ARG A 632 -8.75 4.28 3.52
CA ARG A 632 -9.70 5.36 3.21
C ARG A 632 -10.56 5.63 4.45
N PRO A 633 -10.60 6.88 4.95
CA PRO A 633 -11.49 7.24 6.06
C PRO A 633 -12.95 6.92 5.73
N ALA A 634 -13.74 6.65 6.75
CA ALA A 634 -15.19 6.51 6.65
C ALA A 634 -15.89 7.73 7.26
N ALA A 635 -17.00 8.14 6.66
CA ALA A 635 -17.85 9.21 7.16
C ALA A 635 -19.31 8.75 7.11
N ALA A 636 -20.12 9.19 8.08
CA ALA A 636 -21.56 8.98 8.07
C ALA A 636 -22.26 10.10 8.84
N PHE A 637 -23.50 10.40 8.45
CA PHE A 637 -24.39 11.25 9.22
C PHE A 637 -25.43 10.41 9.94
N GLY A 638 -25.66 10.70 11.22
CA GLY A 638 -26.82 10.22 11.96
C GLY A 638 -28.12 10.80 11.43
N SER A 639 -29.24 10.16 11.77
CA SER A 639 -30.58 10.72 11.50
C SER A 639 -30.82 12.06 12.21
N ASP A 640 -30.05 12.33 13.26
CA ASP A 640 -30.01 13.60 13.99
C ASP A 640 -29.17 14.69 13.29
N GLY A 641 -28.46 14.35 12.20
CA GLY A 641 -27.54 15.24 11.50
C GLY A 641 -26.12 15.27 12.09
N THR A 642 -25.81 14.45 13.10
CA THR A 642 -24.46 14.38 13.67
C THR A 642 -23.51 13.67 12.70
N LEU A 643 -22.41 14.33 12.33
CA LEU A 643 -21.33 13.73 11.55
C LEU A 643 -20.46 12.84 12.44
N ARG A 644 -20.20 11.62 11.99
CA ARG A 644 -19.24 10.67 12.58
C ARG A 644 -18.18 10.30 11.55
N LEU A 645 -16.94 10.25 11.99
CA LEU A 645 -15.75 10.02 11.18
C LEU A 645 -14.92 8.91 11.79
N TRP A 646 -14.32 8.08 10.93
CA TRP A 646 -13.39 7.04 11.35
C TRP A 646 -12.21 6.92 10.40
N ALA A 647 -11.03 6.65 10.94
CA ALA A 647 -9.81 6.44 10.17
C ALA A 647 -8.96 5.37 10.84
N LEU A 648 -8.51 4.38 10.07
CA LEU A 648 -7.51 3.42 10.54
C LEU A 648 -6.13 4.07 10.42
N ALA A 649 -5.48 4.34 11.54
CA ALA A 649 -4.22 5.08 11.59
C ALA A 649 -2.99 4.15 11.53
N ALA A 650 -1.81 4.76 11.39
CA ALA A 650 -0.52 4.08 11.30
C ALA A 650 -0.19 3.26 12.55
N ASP A 651 -0.73 3.62 13.71
CA ASP A 651 -0.64 2.80 14.93
C ASP A 651 -1.46 1.50 14.89
N GLY A 652 -2.23 1.28 13.81
CA GLY A 652 -3.11 0.14 13.61
C GLY A 652 -4.42 0.21 14.39
N GLU A 653 -4.68 1.34 15.07
CA GLU A 653 -5.93 1.60 15.77
C GLU A 653 -6.90 2.43 14.94
N LEU A 654 -8.17 2.32 15.29
CA LEU A 654 -9.21 3.14 14.71
C LEU A 654 -9.32 4.44 15.50
N TRP A 655 -9.20 5.55 14.81
CA TRP A 655 -9.44 6.89 15.34
C TRP A 655 -10.79 7.40 14.89
N THR A 656 -11.43 8.21 15.71
CA THR A 656 -12.75 8.77 15.45
C THR A 656 -12.82 10.26 15.80
N ALA A 657 -13.73 10.93 15.11
CA ALA A 657 -14.08 12.32 15.34
C ALA A 657 -15.59 12.49 15.09
N GLN A 658 -16.21 13.45 15.76
CA GLN A 658 -17.63 13.76 15.57
C GLN A 658 -17.93 15.25 15.63
N ALA A 659 -18.92 15.68 14.87
CA ALA A 659 -19.43 17.04 14.89
C ALA A 659 -20.96 17.02 14.95
N GLY A 660 -21.54 17.85 15.82
CA GLY A 660 -23.00 18.02 15.87
C GLY A 660 -23.54 18.65 14.57
N PRO A 661 -24.86 18.66 14.39
CA PRO A 661 -25.49 19.21 13.18
C PRO A 661 -25.06 20.65 12.88
N GLY A 662 -24.62 20.91 11.65
CA GLY A 662 -24.15 22.23 11.20
C GLY A 662 -22.83 22.71 11.81
N ALA A 663 -22.20 21.94 12.71
CA ALA A 663 -20.90 22.27 13.25
C ALA A 663 -19.78 21.91 12.24
N PRO A 664 -18.67 22.65 12.21
CA PRO A 664 -17.51 22.25 11.42
C PRO A 664 -16.95 20.92 11.92
N PRO A 665 -16.28 20.13 11.05
CA PRO A 665 -15.55 18.94 11.49
C PRO A 665 -14.55 19.29 12.61
N PRO A 666 -14.33 18.39 13.58
CA PRO A 666 -13.38 18.65 14.66
C PRO A 666 -11.95 18.44 14.17
N VAL A 667 -11.03 19.29 14.66
CA VAL A 667 -9.58 19.13 14.42
C VAL A 667 -9.03 17.93 15.20
N GLY A 668 -9.53 17.70 16.42
CA GLY A 668 -9.07 16.62 17.27
C GLY A 668 -9.72 15.28 16.91
N TRP A 669 -8.88 14.31 16.58
CA TRP A 669 -9.25 12.91 16.50
C TRP A 669 -8.87 12.22 17.80
N ALA A 670 -9.62 11.18 18.19
CA ALA A 670 -9.32 10.38 19.38
C ALA A 670 -9.38 8.89 19.05
N PRO A 671 -8.67 8.02 19.80
CA PRO A 671 -8.87 6.58 19.70
C PRO A 671 -10.35 6.23 19.88
N ALA A 672 -10.87 5.36 19.01
CA ALA A 672 -12.26 4.92 19.05
C ALA A 672 -12.49 3.77 20.05
N ALA A 673 -11.42 3.11 20.49
CA ALA A 673 -11.40 2.01 21.43
C ALA A 673 -10.72 2.41 22.75
#